data_AF-A0A2M7R0L7-F1
#
_entry.id   AF-A0A2M7R0L7-F1
#
_cell.length_a   1.000
_cell.length_b   1.000
_cell.length_c   1.000
_cell.angle_alpha   90.00
_cell.angle_beta   90.00
_cell.angle_gamma   90.00
#
_symmetry.space_group_name_H-M   'P 1'
#
loop_
_entity.id
_entity.type
_entity.pdbx_description
1 polymer ?
#
loop_
_entity_poly.entity_id
_entity_poly.type
_entity_poly.pdbx_seq_one_letter_code
_entity_poly.pdbx_strand_id
1 'polypeptide(L)'
;MKIVRLVRERLEVKYMVFVISLLVVGILWAGILSFRVRDNLYSTAEENLDATATIVAMDITRVMHESVEKKAAISKQIIDGLKTVKGIEDIKILNLQGKEAFKKDSPATESSVMQALSAKNTPLSYKSEKSLVFYKPLENAPYCKGCHAQEGAILGGVKVAISLEKIYGKSMNFILWTTIISIIGIAVSTFFFWIILRKLVIVPLHTIEKAAKSLADGDLSLSLNITTSDEIGRLSKAINTSVKALGSILLRVKNGSKRASDVAAKVEVEFKKVSEGTKLESEAIANIATSIEQMNSAAAEISGSTDRLATSTEETAASMEEMVTSISQVANSAQELSTTVDSTSASIEELSATIKEVANKAEDLAAASEETLAAAEEISSSVKEVEQSAKESAMLSEKVKNDASTFGMASVEKTIEGMQNIKSSVEKTANYMRKLGGRSDEIGKILNVIDDVTDQTTLLALNAAILAAQAGEHGKGFSVVADEIKDLAERTSFSTHEIASLIQAVQQEVRDAILAMDEGLRSVEEGFKVTKDAGDALRKIVESSKQSAEMAFSIERSTAEQARATRLVSEAMEKVKNMVAQVAKATSEQSKGALLLTKATEKMRDVANHVKAATGEQLTNTKQISEAIELVSEKSQKIARAVNEQKSGSSQIFRSIEKIKDIPKANMNIVFDINRSLKGLFRNTELVTKEMQGIKLLEESLAVSAPADVIGFGIEPIGGESPVEVLKKFNPLAEYLSKKIGKRIELRAVSDYEGAIRDIGQGMTHLCFMTPTTYIEANKKYGVDVLVKALTEGKSSYHSVIIAKSDSNINSVEDIKGHTFAFGDPHSLSNYIAPRIMLFEAGIDLKDLLYYDYLGPHEAVLNAVLKGNFDAGGVTESIAYKFRDKAIKIIKFSEDLPGFSICVSKALSERDKASIRAALTALTDATPEGSSVLGSIYGRYTGFEEASDAEYANVRNMMSRLGLI
;
A
#
# COMPACT_ATOMS: atom_id res chain seq x y z
N MET A 1 87.91 51.13 -29.61
CA MET A 1 87.62 50.20 -28.48
C MET A 1 86.59 49.10 -28.80
N LYS A 2 85.75 49.18 -29.86
CA LYS A 2 84.89 48.06 -30.32
C LYS A 2 85.63 46.90 -31.03
N ILE A 3 86.78 47.17 -31.65
CA ILE A 3 87.56 46.14 -32.37
C ILE A 3 88.29 45.19 -31.41
N VAL A 4 88.71 45.65 -30.23
CA VAL A 4 89.42 44.82 -29.23
C VAL A 4 88.48 43.81 -28.54
N ARG A 5 87.17 44.08 -28.49
CA ARG A 5 86.18 43.14 -27.92
C ARG A 5 85.80 42.03 -28.92
N LEU A 6 85.73 42.34 -30.22
CA LEU A 6 85.48 41.36 -31.28
C LEU A 6 86.61 40.34 -31.47
N VAL A 7 87.85 40.71 -31.10
CA VAL A 7 89.04 39.84 -31.15
C VAL A 7 89.03 38.78 -30.03
N ARG A 8 88.26 38.97 -28.94
CA ARG A 8 88.31 38.08 -27.76
C ARG A 8 87.41 36.85 -27.82
N GLU A 9 86.38 36.85 -28.66
CA GLU A 9 85.34 35.80 -28.68
C GLU A 9 85.43 34.83 -29.86
N ARG A 10 86.16 35.16 -30.93
CA ARG A 10 86.35 34.24 -32.06
C ARG A 10 87.53 33.30 -31.81
N LEU A 11 87.24 31.99 -31.81
CA LEU A 11 88.23 30.91 -31.68
C LEU A 11 89.39 31.07 -32.70
N GLU A 12 89.08 31.60 -33.89
CA GLU A 12 90.04 31.87 -34.97
C GLU A 12 91.19 32.82 -34.56
N VAL A 13 90.90 33.81 -33.72
CA VAL A 13 91.87 34.85 -33.35
C VAL A 13 92.80 34.37 -32.23
N LYS A 14 92.29 33.57 -31.30
CA LYS A 14 93.10 32.95 -30.24
C LYS A 14 94.13 31.98 -30.80
N TYR A 15 93.78 31.27 -31.88
CA TYR A 15 94.69 30.32 -32.52
C TYR A 15 95.89 31.00 -33.19
N MET A 16 95.69 32.16 -33.81
CA MET A 16 96.75 32.90 -34.52
C MET A 16 97.82 33.44 -33.56
N VAL A 17 97.42 33.86 -32.35
CA VAL A 17 98.33 34.37 -31.31
C VAL A 17 99.24 33.26 -30.76
N PHE A 18 98.72 32.03 -30.63
CA PHE A 18 99.49 30.89 -30.12
C PHE A 18 100.64 30.48 -31.06
N VAL A 19 100.40 30.48 -32.37
CA VAL A 19 101.42 30.10 -33.38
C VAL A 19 102.61 31.05 -33.39
N ILE A 20 102.36 32.36 -33.29
CA ILE A 20 103.44 33.37 -33.31
C ILE A 20 104.37 33.20 -32.10
N SER A 21 103.83 32.83 -30.93
CA SER A 21 104.63 32.62 -29.72
C SER A 21 105.59 31.43 -29.82
N LEU A 22 105.21 30.36 -30.54
CA LEU A 22 106.02 29.14 -30.70
C LEU A 22 107.26 29.37 -31.60
N LEU A 23 107.16 30.23 -32.61
CA LEU A 23 108.27 30.51 -33.53
C LEU A 23 109.42 31.29 -32.86
N VAL A 24 109.12 32.17 -31.91
CA VAL A 24 110.13 32.99 -31.21
C VAL A 24 111.01 32.12 -30.29
N VAL A 25 110.43 31.10 -29.65
CA VAL A 25 111.16 30.20 -28.74
C VAL A 25 112.17 29.32 -29.48
N GLY A 26 111.86 28.90 -30.71
CA GLY A 26 112.75 28.04 -31.52
C GLY A 26 114.05 28.73 -31.94
N ILE A 27 114.03 30.03 -32.21
CA ILE A 27 115.20 30.79 -32.67
C ILE A 27 116.22 30.97 -31.53
N LEU A 28 115.77 31.20 -30.30
CA LEU A 28 116.64 31.36 -29.13
C LEU A 28 117.39 30.08 -28.76
N TRP A 29 116.79 28.91 -28.98
CA TRP A 29 117.41 27.61 -28.65
C TRP A 29 118.59 27.24 -29.56
N ALA A 30 118.57 27.64 -30.84
CA ALA A 30 119.65 27.33 -31.79
C ALA A 30 120.98 28.04 -31.46
N GLY A 31 120.93 29.25 -30.89
CA GLY A 31 122.12 30.01 -30.51
C GLY A 31 122.91 29.39 -29.34
N ILE A 32 122.20 28.83 -28.36
CA ILE A 32 122.81 28.21 -27.16
C ILE A 32 123.59 26.94 -27.51
N LEU A 33 123.09 26.15 -28.47
CA LEU A 33 123.68 24.87 -28.85
C LEU A 33 125.07 25.04 -29.51
N SER A 34 125.27 26.11 -30.27
CA SER A 34 126.53 26.36 -30.99
C SER A 34 127.72 26.66 -30.06
N PHE A 35 127.49 27.30 -28.90
CA PHE A 35 128.56 27.62 -27.95
C PHE A 35 129.08 26.38 -27.22
N ARG A 36 128.20 25.41 -26.94
CA ARG A 36 128.53 24.21 -26.13
C ARG A 36 129.42 23.21 -26.85
N VAL A 37 129.37 23.16 -28.18
CA VAL A 37 130.16 22.22 -29.00
C VAL A 37 131.65 22.58 -29.03
N ARG A 38 132.01 23.87 -28.88
CA ARG A 38 133.41 24.34 -28.90
C ARG A 38 134.22 23.88 -27.70
N ASP A 39 133.61 23.88 -26.52
CA ASP A 39 134.31 23.64 -25.26
C ASP A 39 134.69 22.16 -25.08
N ASN A 40 133.80 21.24 -25.46
CA ASN A 40 134.07 19.80 -25.34
C ASN A 40 135.29 19.34 -26.16
N LEU A 41 135.56 19.98 -27.30
CA LEU A 41 136.63 19.57 -28.21
C LEU A 41 138.04 19.72 -27.62
N TYR A 42 138.26 20.69 -26.72
CA TYR A 42 139.57 20.94 -26.12
C TYR A 42 139.93 19.89 -25.06
N SER A 43 138.98 19.51 -24.21
CA SER A 43 139.23 18.50 -23.17
C SER A 43 139.64 17.15 -23.76
N THR A 44 139.01 16.76 -24.88
CA THR A 44 139.32 15.50 -25.58
C THR A 44 140.69 15.50 -26.24
N ALA A 45 141.21 16.67 -26.64
CA ALA A 45 142.56 16.78 -27.23
C ALA A 45 143.67 16.62 -26.17
N GLU A 46 143.42 17.11 -24.95
CA GLU A 46 144.38 17.04 -23.85
C GLU A 46 144.51 15.63 -23.26
N GLU A 47 143.39 14.90 -23.08
CA GLU A 47 143.41 13.49 -22.65
C GLU A 47 144.20 12.59 -23.60
N ASN A 48 144.03 12.77 -24.91
CA ASN A 48 144.75 11.98 -25.92
C ASN A 48 146.27 12.26 -25.92
N LEU A 49 146.67 13.51 -25.62
CA LEU A 49 148.06 13.91 -25.50
C LEU A 49 148.74 13.27 -24.28
N ASP A 50 148.07 13.21 -23.12
CA ASP A 50 148.59 12.54 -21.93
C ASP A 50 148.75 11.04 -22.16
N ALA A 51 147.77 10.39 -22.78
CA ALA A 51 147.86 8.97 -23.14
C ALA A 51 149.08 8.69 -24.03
N THR A 52 149.30 9.54 -25.04
CA THR A 52 150.45 9.42 -25.96
C THR A 52 151.78 9.60 -25.24
N ALA A 53 151.90 10.64 -24.40
CA ALA A 53 153.13 10.91 -23.63
C ALA A 53 153.44 9.80 -22.61
N THR A 54 152.41 9.16 -22.04
CA THR A 54 152.55 8.04 -21.10
C THR A 54 153.13 6.80 -21.77
N ILE A 55 152.61 6.44 -22.95
CA ILE A 55 153.12 5.30 -23.73
C ILE A 55 154.60 5.51 -24.04
N VAL A 56 154.96 6.72 -24.49
CA VAL A 56 156.36 7.07 -24.78
C VAL A 56 157.24 6.95 -23.53
N ALA A 57 156.81 7.50 -22.40
CA ALA A 57 157.58 7.43 -21.14
C ALA A 57 157.79 5.98 -20.66
N MET A 58 156.77 5.13 -20.75
CA MET A 58 156.87 3.71 -20.39
C MET A 58 157.84 2.95 -21.29
N ASP A 59 157.77 3.13 -22.61
CA ASP A 59 158.65 2.42 -23.54
C ASP A 59 160.12 2.86 -23.37
N ILE A 60 160.37 4.15 -23.15
CA ILE A 60 161.73 4.65 -22.87
C ILE A 60 162.29 4.02 -21.60
N THR A 61 161.47 3.94 -20.55
CA THR A 61 161.90 3.37 -19.27
C THR A 61 162.21 1.88 -19.38
N ARG A 62 161.47 1.14 -20.23
CA ARG A 62 161.76 -0.27 -20.55
C ARG A 62 163.09 -0.43 -21.29
N VAL A 63 163.39 0.46 -22.23
CA VAL A 63 164.64 0.45 -23.03
C VAL A 63 165.89 0.73 -22.17
N MET A 64 165.76 1.40 -21.03
CA MET A 64 166.89 1.72 -20.14
C MET A 64 167.58 0.49 -19.52
N HIS A 65 167.02 -0.73 -19.64
CA HIS A 65 167.66 -1.98 -19.21
C HIS A 65 168.60 -2.62 -20.25
N GLU A 66 168.66 -2.10 -21.48
CA GLU A 66 169.57 -2.63 -22.51
C GLU A 66 171.01 -2.08 -22.40
N SER A 67 171.94 -2.65 -23.17
CA SER A 67 173.32 -2.17 -23.23
C SER A 67 173.41 -0.72 -23.73
N VAL A 68 174.43 0.00 -23.25
CA VAL A 68 174.60 1.45 -23.44
C VAL A 68 174.55 1.88 -24.92
N GLU A 69 175.02 1.04 -25.85
CA GLU A 69 175.02 1.33 -27.29
C GLU A 69 173.63 1.20 -27.96
N LYS A 70 172.70 0.41 -27.41
CA LYS A 70 171.37 0.20 -28.01
C LYS A 70 170.32 1.23 -27.58
N LYS A 71 170.47 1.83 -26.40
CA LYS A 71 169.46 2.74 -25.81
C LYS A 71 169.08 3.90 -26.73
N ALA A 72 170.07 4.57 -27.33
CA ALA A 72 169.84 5.74 -28.20
C ALA A 72 169.13 5.39 -29.52
N ALA A 73 169.40 4.22 -30.10
CA ALA A 73 168.82 3.80 -31.37
C ALA A 73 167.33 3.45 -31.24
N ILE A 74 166.96 2.71 -30.19
CA ILE A 74 165.57 2.27 -29.97
C ILE A 74 164.68 3.45 -29.59
N SER A 75 165.14 4.36 -28.72
CA SER A 75 164.37 5.57 -28.38
C SER A 75 164.08 6.44 -29.59
N LYS A 76 165.03 6.56 -30.53
CA LYS A 76 164.81 7.30 -31.78
C LYS A 76 163.74 6.64 -32.66
N GLN A 77 163.73 5.31 -32.75
CA GLN A 77 162.75 4.56 -33.55
C GLN A 77 161.31 4.72 -33.01
N ILE A 78 161.13 4.74 -31.69
CA ILE A 78 159.82 4.99 -31.06
C ILE A 78 159.30 6.41 -31.36
N ILE A 79 160.17 7.42 -31.24
CA ILE A 79 159.80 8.82 -31.51
C ILE A 79 159.43 9.02 -32.98
N ASP A 80 160.24 8.50 -33.91
CA ASP A 80 160.00 8.66 -35.35
C ASP A 80 158.71 7.93 -35.78
N GLY A 81 158.43 6.76 -35.18
CA GLY A 81 157.16 6.04 -35.40
C GLY A 81 155.95 6.88 -34.98
N LEU A 82 156.00 7.52 -33.81
CA LEU A 82 154.88 8.30 -33.28
C LEU A 82 154.70 9.67 -33.95
N LYS A 83 155.75 10.24 -34.55
CA LYS A 83 155.63 11.46 -35.38
C LYS A 83 154.81 11.25 -36.65
N THR A 84 154.57 10.02 -37.09
CA THR A 84 153.70 9.72 -38.24
C THR A 84 152.19 9.77 -37.89
N VAL A 85 151.84 9.86 -36.61
CA VAL A 85 150.43 9.93 -36.15
C VAL A 85 149.82 11.29 -36.53
N LYS A 86 148.71 11.22 -37.27
CA LYS A 86 148.04 12.38 -37.87
C LYS A 86 147.58 13.37 -36.79
N GLY A 87 148.21 14.54 -36.75
CA GLY A 87 147.87 15.63 -35.82
C GLY A 87 148.99 16.01 -34.86
N ILE A 88 149.96 15.13 -34.62
CA ILE A 88 151.13 15.40 -33.77
C ILE A 88 152.16 16.23 -34.54
N GLU A 89 152.61 17.35 -33.98
CA GLU A 89 153.57 18.30 -34.56
C GLU A 89 155.01 18.09 -34.06
N ASP A 90 155.23 17.77 -32.78
CA ASP A 90 156.57 17.56 -32.21
C ASP A 90 156.54 16.55 -31.05
N ILE A 91 157.57 15.70 -30.93
CA ILE A 91 157.79 14.77 -29.80
C ILE A 91 159.28 14.73 -29.46
N LYS A 92 159.64 14.92 -28.18
CA LYS A 92 161.02 14.93 -27.68
C LYS A 92 161.15 14.28 -26.29
N ILE A 93 162.32 13.69 -26.02
CA ILE A 93 162.71 13.23 -24.68
C ILE A 93 163.76 14.19 -24.16
N LEU A 94 163.60 14.67 -22.94
CA LEU A 94 164.40 15.71 -22.34
C LEU A 94 165.09 15.17 -21.09
N ASN A 95 166.36 15.54 -20.88
CA ASN A 95 167.06 15.30 -19.63
C ASN A 95 166.74 16.39 -18.59
N LEU A 96 167.27 16.25 -17.37
CA LEU A 96 167.06 17.21 -16.28
C LEU A 96 167.49 18.66 -16.61
N GLN A 97 168.41 18.85 -17.54
CA GLN A 97 168.83 20.19 -17.99
C GLN A 97 167.93 20.74 -19.12
N GLY A 98 166.87 20.04 -19.52
CA GLY A 98 166.02 20.45 -20.65
C GLY A 98 166.69 20.31 -22.01
N LYS A 99 167.77 19.53 -22.10
CA LYS A 99 168.40 19.11 -23.35
C LYS A 99 167.73 17.84 -23.85
N GLU A 100 167.76 17.62 -25.16
CA GLU A 100 167.28 16.36 -25.73
C GLU A 100 168.15 15.20 -25.23
N ALA A 101 167.53 14.22 -24.57
CA ALA A 101 168.21 13.05 -24.04
C ALA A 101 168.88 12.26 -25.18
N PHE A 102 170.03 11.62 -24.90
CA PHE A 102 170.82 10.81 -25.83
C PHE A 102 171.55 11.57 -26.95
N LYS A 103 171.56 12.90 -26.93
CA LYS A 103 172.27 13.75 -27.91
C LYS A 103 173.23 14.71 -27.20
N LYS A 104 174.52 14.33 -27.12
CA LYS A 104 175.55 15.02 -26.30
C LYS A 104 175.71 16.51 -26.62
N ASP A 105 175.51 16.92 -27.87
CA ASP A 105 175.70 18.31 -28.33
C ASP A 105 174.41 19.16 -28.37
N SER A 106 173.28 18.68 -27.81
CA SER A 106 172.01 19.41 -27.93
C SER A 106 171.92 20.65 -27.01
N PRO A 107 171.32 21.76 -27.48
CA PRO A 107 171.09 22.95 -26.67
C PRO A 107 169.97 22.71 -25.64
N ALA A 108 170.08 23.36 -24.47
CA ALA A 108 169.15 23.21 -23.35
C ALA A 108 167.89 24.10 -23.54
N THR A 109 167.06 23.79 -24.53
CA THR A 109 165.93 24.65 -24.94
C THR A 109 164.74 24.62 -23.99
N GLU A 110 164.58 23.57 -23.18
CA GLU A 110 163.40 23.35 -22.32
C GLU A 110 163.75 23.43 -20.82
N SER A 111 164.82 24.15 -20.47
CA SER A 111 165.38 24.19 -19.11
C SER A 111 164.37 24.65 -18.04
N SER A 112 163.56 25.68 -18.36
CA SER A 112 162.55 26.25 -17.45
C SER A 112 161.38 25.29 -17.22
N VAL A 113 160.93 24.60 -18.27
CA VAL A 113 159.86 23.60 -18.20
C VAL A 113 160.34 22.39 -17.39
N MET A 114 161.58 21.95 -17.57
CA MET A 114 162.16 20.85 -16.79
C MET A 114 162.36 21.19 -15.31
N GLN A 115 162.71 22.44 -14.97
CA GLN A 115 162.68 22.89 -13.56
C GLN A 115 161.28 22.80 -12.95
N ALA A 116 160.25 23.25 -13.68
CA ALA A 116 158.87 23.19 -13.22
C ALA A 116 158.36 21.74 -13.07
N LEU A 117 158.71 20.87 -14.02
CA LEU A 117 158.42 19.43 -13.93
C LEU A 117 159.13 18.77 -12.75
N SER A 118 160.41 19.10 -12.50
CA SER A 118 161.19 18.53 -11.39
C SER A 118 160.65 18.94 -10.01
N ALA A 119 160.14 20.16 -9.88
CA ALA A 119 159.57 20.67 -8.63
C ALA A 119 158.23 20.01 -8.26
N LYS A 120 157.37 19.73 -9.25
CA LYS A 120 156.00 19.24 -9.00
C LYS A 120 155.79 17.75 -9.28
N ASN A 121 156.64 17.17 -10.10
CA ASN A 121 156.55 15.79 -10.57
C ASN A 121 155.17 15.39 -11.14
N THR A 122 154.50 16.30 -11.83
CA THR A 122 153.21 16.05 -12.53
C THR A 122 153.29 16.54 -13.98
N PRO A 123 152.48 15.99 -14.91
CA PRO A 123 152.45 16.47 -16.28
C PRO A 123 152.07 17.96 -16.39
N LEU A 124 152.55 18.63 -17.43
CA LEU A 124 152.26 20.05 -17.72
C LEU A 124 151.77 20.20 -19.15
N SER A 125 150.67 20.93 -19.36
CA SER A 125 150.15 21.26 -20.68
C SER A 125 150.16 22.78 -20.91
N TYR A 126 150.41 23.19 -22.16
CA TYR A 126 150.42 24.58 -22.60
C TYR A 126 149.59 24.70 -23.88
N LYS A 127 148.51 25.47 -23.82
CA LYS A 127 147.60 25.73 -24.94
C LYS A 127 147.96 27.03 -25.66
N SER A 128 148.11 26.98 -26.98
CA SER A 128 148.13 28.13 -27.88
C SER A 128 146.88 28.15 -28.77
N GLU A 129 146.63 29.25 -29.50
CA GLU A 129 145.51 29.32 -30.45
C GLU A 129 145.60 28.25 -31.55
N LYS A 130 146.80 27.78 -31.88
CA LYS A 130 147.04 26.89 -33.02
C LYS A 130 147.51 25.49 -32.63
N SER A 131 148.08 25.33 -31.44
CA SER A 131 148.65 24.07 -30.98
C SER A 131 148.47 23.84 -29.49
N LEU A 132 148.42 22.57 -29.10
CA LEU A 132 148.40 22.12 -27.70
C LEU A 132 149.66 21.30 -27.44
N VAL A 133 150.48 21.72 -26.48
CA VAL A 133 151.75 21.08 -26.12
C VAL A 133 151.62 20.46 -24.72
N PHE A 134 152.14 19.24 -24.55
CA PHE A 134 152.04 18.45 -23.33
C PHE A 134 153.40 17.88 -22.94
N TYR A 135 153.72 17.88 -21.65
CA TYR A 135 154.97 17.39 -21.07
C TYR A 135 154.68 16.42 -19.92
N LYS A 136 155.37 15.27 -19.88
CA LYS A 136 155.21 14.24 -18.84
C LYS A 136 156.55 13.88 -18.18
N PRO A 137 156.68 13.82 -16.84
CA PRO A 137 157.94 13.46 -16.19
C PRO A 137 158.34 11.99 -16.46
N LEU A 138 159.64 11.75 -16.55
CA LEU A 138 160.25 10.41 -16.49
C LEU A 138 160.68 10.16 -15.05
N GLU A 139 159.95 9.32 -14.33
CA GLU A 139 160.18 9.08 -12.90
C GLU A 139 161.40 8.19 -12.63
N ASN A 140 162.14 8.47 -11.55
CA ASN A 140 163.25 7.64 -11.05
C ASN A 140 162.70 6.45 -10.25
N ALA A 141 162.15 5.48 -10.96
CA ALA A 141 161.52 4.28 -10.39
C ALA A 141 162.51 3.42 -9.57
N PRO A 142 162.05 2.55 -8.65
CA PRO A 142 162.92 1.78 -7.74
C PRO A 142 164.02 0.97 -8.44
N TYR A 143 163.74 0.45 -9.65
CA TYR A 143 164.71 -0.29 -10.47
C TYR A 143 165.73 0.62 -11.18
N CYS A 144 165.46 1.91 -11.36
CA CYS A 144 166.40 2.88 -11.94
C CYS A 144 167.50 3.29 -10.93
N LYS A 145 167.25 3.14 -9.62
CA LYS A 145 168.17 3.55 -8.55
C LYS A 145 169.49 2.77 -8.49
N GLY A 146 169.56 1.59 -9.13
CA GLY A 146 170.80 0.83 -9.22
C GLY A 146 171.93 1.55 -9.97
N CYS A 147 171.57 2.38 -10.95
CA CYS A 147 172.52 3.21 -11.72
C CYS A 147 172.37 4.71 -11.45
N HIS A 148 171.18 5.17 -11.02
CA HIS A 148 170.84 6.58 -10.82
C HIS A 148 170.59 6.92 -9.34
N ALA A 149 171.47 6.48 -8.46
CA ALA A 149 171.33 6.66 -7.01
C ALA A 149 171.49 8.13 -6.54
N GLN A 150 172.22 8.96 -7.30
CA GLN A 150 172.45 10.38 -6.99
C GLN A 150 171.49 11.35 -7.69
N GLU A 151 170.55 10.86 -8.49
CA GLU A 151 169.58 11.70 -9.23
C GLU A 151 168.24 11.80 -8.48
N GLY A 152 167.53 12.92 -8.66
CA GLY A 152 166.28 13.25 -7.95
C GLY A 152 165.07 12.39 -8.34
N ALA A 153 163.86 12.84 -7.98
CA ALA A 153 162.62 12.09 -8.20
C ALA A 153 162.30 11.84 -9.69
N ILE A 154 162.83 12.67 -10.58
CA ILE A 154 162.72 12.48 -12.04
C ILE A 154 164.08 12.44 -12.69
N LEU A 155 164.16 11.70 -13.79
CA LEU A 155 165.34 11.53 -14.65
C LEU A 155 165.28 12.46 -15.87
N GLY A 156 164.10 12.97 -16.20
CA GLY A 156 163.85 13.75 -17.42
C GLY A 156 162.35 13.97 -17.68
N GLY A 157 161.97 14.28 -18.92
CA GLY A 157 160.57 14.43 -19.31
C GLY A 157 160.32 14.19 -20.81
N VAL A 158 159.09 13.81 -21.17
CA VAL A 158 158.64 13.58 -22.55
C VAL A 158 157.72 14.73 -22.98
N LYS A 159 158.00 15.35 -24.12
CA LYS A 159 157.19 16.39 -24.76
C LYS A 159 156.40 15.81 -25.93
N VAL A 160 155.13 16.19 -26.11
CA VAL A 160 154.26 15.89 -27.26
C VAL A 160 153.43 17.13 -27.61
N ALA A 161 153.30 17.50 -28.89
CA ALA A 161 152.49 18.65 -29.34
C ALA A 161 151.52 18.28 -30.49
N ILE A 162 150.31 18.86 -30.55
CA ILE A 162 149.35 18.70 -31.67
C ILE A 162 148.80 20.03 -32.24
N SER A 163 148.34 20.01 -33.50
CA SER A 163 147.70 21.16 -34.21
C SER A 163 146.16 21.18 -34.09
N LEU A 164 145.55 22.30 -33.68
CA LEU A 164 144.10 22.44 -33.45
C LEU A 164 143.31 23.01 -34.65
N GLU A 165 143.97 23.70 -35.60
CA GLU A 165 143.32 24.44 -36.69
C GLU A 165 142.61 23.51 -37.71
N LYS A 166 143.17 22.32 -37.98
CA LYS A 166 142.59 21.36 -38.94
C LYS A 166 141.32 20.65 -38.45
N ILE A 167 140.99 20.72 -37.16
CA ILE A 167 139.85 20.00 -36.57
C ILE A 167 138.57 20.87 -36.58
N TYR A 168 138.70 22.20 -36.61
CA TYR A 168 137.57 23.13 -36.42
C TYR A 168 136.73 23.42 -37.69
N GLY A 169 137.32 23.31 -38.89
CA GLY A 169 136.72 23.83 -40.13
C GLY A 169 135.50 23.09 -40.70
N LYS A 170 135.23 21.83 -40.33
CA LYS A 170 134.12 21.04 -40.92
C LYS A 170 132.81 21.07 -40.12
N SER A 171 132.83 21.38 -38.82
CA SER A 171 131.65 21.21 -37.95
C SER A 171 130.66 22.38 -38.00
N MET A 172 131.08 23.59 -38.40
CA MET A 172 130.22 24.79 -38.36
C MET A 172 129.21 24.87 -39.53
N ASN A 173 129.58 24.40 -40.73
CA ASN A 173 128.68 24.44 -41.91
C ASN A 173 127.48 23.47 -41.79
N PHE A 174 127.61 22.39 -41.02
CA PHE A 174 126.52 21.43 -40.83
C PHE A 174 125.37 22.01 -39.97
N ILE A 175 125.69 22.83 -38.97
CA ILE A 175 124.70 23.39 -38.04
C ILE A 175 123.79 24.41 -38.75
N LEU A 176 124.36 25.28 -39.60
CA LEU A 176 123.63 26.35 -40.31
C LEU A 176 122.51 25.84 -41.24
N TRP A 177 122.75 24.74 -41.96
CA TRP A 177 121.76 24.18 -42.88
C TRP A 177 120.58 23.51 -42.19
N THR A 178 120.79 22.91 -41.02
CA THR A 178 119.71 22.25 -40.26
C THR A 178 118.68 23.23 -39.73
N THR A 179 119.07 24.46 -39.36
CA THR A 179 118.16 25.46 -38.76
C THR A 179 117.16 26.04 -39.77
N ILE A 180 117.56 26.23 -41.03
CA ILE A 180 116.69 26.82 -42.07
C ILE A 180 115.55 25.87 -42.47
N ILE A 181 115.83 24.57 -42.57
CA ILE A 181 114.84 23.55 -42.97
C ILE A 181 113.72 23.43 -41.92
N SER A 182 114.06 23.53 -40.63
CA SER A 182 113.08 23.44 -39.54
C SER A 182 112.05 24.59 -39.53
N ILE A 183 112.45 25.81 -39.91
CA ILE A 183 111.53 26.97 -39.92
C ILE A 183 110.46 26.82 -41.02
N ILE A 184 110.86 26.31 -42.19
CA ILE A 184 109.94 26.11 -43.33
C ILE A 184 108.91 25.01 -43.00
N GLY A 185 109.32 23.94 -42.32
CA GLY A 185 108.42 22.85 -41.94
C GLY A 185 107.28 23.28 -41.00
N ILE A 186 107.53 24.20 -40.07
CA ILE A 186 106.55 24.68 -39.10
C ILE A 186 105.46 25.54 -39.78
N ALA A 187 105.83 26.35 -40.77
CA ALA A 187 104.88 27.22 -41.48
C ALA A 187 103.83 26.41 -42.26
N VAL A 188 104.25 25.36 -42.98
CA VAL A 188 103.35 24.52 -43.79
C VAL A 188 102.38 23.72 -42.92
N SER A 189 102.85 23.18 -41.79
CA SER A 189 102.02 22.37 -40.89
C SER A 189 100.89 23.17 -40.24
N THR A 190 101.08 24.47 -40.04
CA THR A 190 100.09 25.35 -39.42
C THR A 190 98.91 25.66 -40.36
N PHE A 191 99.17 25.81 -41.66
CA PHE A 191 98.14 26.10 -42.66
C PHE A 191 97.18 24.92 -42.86
N PHE A 192 97.71 23.69 -42.91
CA PHE A 192 96.88 22.48 -43.02
C PHE A 192 96.00 22.26 -41.79
N PHE A 193 96.49 22.57 -40.59
CA PHE A 193 95.72 22.42 -39.36
C PHE A 193 94.49 23.33 -39.29
N TRP A 194 94.57 24.55 -39.84
CA TRP A 194 93.43 25.48 -39.89
C TRP A 194 92.29 24.97 -40.79
N ILE A 195 92.60 24.38 -41.95
CA ILE A 195 91.60 23.79 -42.86
C ILE A 195 90.86 22.63 -42.18
N ILE A 196 91.60 21.78 -41.44
CA ILE A 196 91.05 20.63 -40.71
C ILE A 196 90.08 21.08 -39.61
N LEU A 197 90.46 22.08 -38.80
CA LEU A 197 89.62 22.60 -37.72
C LEU A 197 88.31 23.22 -38.22
N ARG A 198 88.38 23.98 -39.32
CA ARG A 198 87.20 24.64 -39.90
C ARG A 198 86.18 23.62 -40.43
N LYS A 199 86.65 22.57 -41.11
CA LYS A 199 85.78 21.57 -41.76
C LYS A 199 85.24 20.51 -40.79
N LEU A 200 86.03 20.10 -39.80
CA LEU A 200 85.64 19.01 -38.88
C LEU A 200 84.93 19.49 -37.61
N VAL A 201 85.18 20.72 -37.13
CA VAL A 201 84.67 21.17 -35.83
C VAL A 201 83.67 22.32 -35.96
N ILE A 202 84.05 23.40 -36.65
CA ILE A 202 83.30 24.66 -36.61
C ILE A 202 81.95 24.58 -37.34
N VAL A 203 81.91 24.02 -38.57
CA VAL A 203 80.66 23.93 -39.37
C VAL A 203 79.62 22.98 -38.75
N PRO A 204 79.99 21.77 -38.27
CA PRO A 204 79.05 20.88 -37.58
C PRO A 204 78.45 21.46 -36.30
N LEU A 205 79.25 22.19 -35.49
CA LEU A 205 78.79 22.83 -34.25
C LEU A 205 77.73 23.91 -34.51
N HIS A 206 77.89 24.72 -35.57
CA HIS A 206 76.92 25.76 -35.89
C HIS A 206 75.58 25.20 -36.41
N THR A 207 75.62 24.01 -37.03
CA THR A 207 74.40 23.31 -37.49
C THR A 207 73.60 22.77 -36.30
N ILE A 208 74.29 22.25 -35.28
CA ILE A 208 73.69 21.80 -34.02
C ILE A 208 73.09 22.97 -33.23
N GLU A 209 73.79 24.11 -33.17
CA GLU A 209 73.29 25.34 -32.55
C GLU A 209 71.96 25.79 -33.19
N LYS A 210 71.89 25.81 -34.53
CA LYS A 210 70.69 26.21 -35.26
C LYS A 210 69.52 25.26 -35.01
N ALA A 211 69.78 23.96 -34.95
CA ALA A 211 68.75 22.96 -34.65
C ALA A 211 68.26 23.01 -33.20
N ALA A 212 69.14 23.29 -32.23
CA ALA A 212 68.74 23.52 -30.84
C ALA A 212 67.85 24.77 -30.71
N LYS A 213 68.11 25.81 -31.51
CA LYS A 213 67.27 27.02 -31.56
C LYS A 213 65.90 26.75 -32.19
N SER A 214 65.84 26.04 -33.31
CA SER A 214 64.57 25.60 -33.91
C SER A 214 63.75 24.68 -32.99
N LEU A 215 64.40 23.81 -32.21
CA LEU A 215 63.75 22.98 -31.19
C LEU A 215 63.18 23.80 -30.03
N ALA A 216 63.89 24.84 -29.58
CA ALA A 216 63.39 25.78 -28.57
C ALA A 216 62.21 26.62 -29.08
N ASP A 217 62.19 26.92 -30.38
CA ASP A 217 61.09 27.60 -31.07
C ASP A 217 59.92 26.65 -31.43
N GLY A 218 60.03 25.37 -31.05
CA GLY A 218 58.97 24.37 -31.18
C GLY A 218 58.84 23.72 -32.57
N ASP A 219 59.82 23.90 -33.45
CA ASP A 219 59.88 23.23 -34.75
C ASP A 219 60.56 21.85 -34.63
N LEU A 220 59.72 20.82 -34.53
CA LEU A 220 60.13 19.41 -34.44
C LEU A 220 60.28 18.72 -35.81
N SER A 221 60.20 19.46 -36.91
CA SER A 221 60.33 18.90 -38.27
C SER A 221 61.79 18.78 -38.75
N LEU A 222 62.73 19.28 -37.96
CA LEU A 222 64.14 19.38 -38.35
C LEU A 222 64.88 18.05 -38.20
N SER A 223 65.68 17.66 -39.20
CA SER A 223 66.57 16.49 -39.13
C SER A 223 68.02 16.90 -39.27
N LEU A 224 68.84 16.57 -38.26
CA LEU A 224 70.29 16.81 -38.30
C LEU A 224 70.98 15.62 -38.97
N ASN A 225 71.58 15.83 -40.15
CA ASN A 225 72.24 14.76 -40.91
C ASN A 225 73.78 14.94 -40.87
N ILE A 226 74.36 14.78 -39.68
CA ILE A 226 75.83 14.88 -39.46
C ILE A 226 76.38 13.44 -39.34
N THR A 227 77.26 13.05 -40.27
CA THR A 227 77.78 11.67 -40.42
C THR A 227 79.14 11.42 -39.79
N THR A 228 79.68 12.37 -39.03
CA THR A 228 80.94 12.18 -38.31
C THR A 228 80.76 11.14 -37.19
N SER A 229 81.82 10.39 -36.88
CA SER A 229 81.80 9.35 -35.83
C SER A 229 82.35 9.84 -34.49
N ASP A 230 82.60 11.15 -34.39
CA ASP A 230 83.16 11.84 -33.24
C ASP A 230 82.08 12.35 -32.26
N GLU A 231 82.49 13.13 -31.25
CA GLU A 231 81.62 13.75 -30.25
C GLU A 231 80.50 14.58 -30.88
N ILE A 232 80.74 15.18 -32.04
CA ILE A 232 79.76 16.01 -32.74
C ILE A 232 78.70 15.14 -33.41
N GLY A 233 79.09 14.01 -34.01
CA GLY A 233 78.16 13.01 -34.52
C GLY A 233 77.30 12.35 -33.44
N ARG A 234 77.88 12.07 -32.27
CA ARG A 234 77.14 11.60 -31.08
C ARG A 234 76.13 12.63 -30.57
N LEU A 235 76.51 13.92 -30.52
CA LEU A 235 75.63 15.01 -30.12
C LEU A 235 74.47 15.20 -31.11
N SER A 236 74.73 15.10 -32.41
CA SER A 236 73.69 15.12 -33.45
C SER A 236 72.70 13.97 -33.32
N LYS A 237 73.19 12.73 -33.07
CA LYS A 237 72.32 11.58 -32.78
C LYS A 237 71.51 11.76 -31.49
N ALA A 238 72.10 12.32 -30.43
CA ALA A 238 71.40 12.62 -29.19
C ALA A 238 70.27 13.64 -29.40
N ILE A 239 70.52 14.74 -30.12
CA ILE A 239 69.49 15.74 -30.46
C ILE A 239 68.39 15.14 -31.35
N ASN A 240 68.73 14.36 -32.38
CA ASN A 240 67.72 13.66 -33.19
C ASN A 240 66.88 12.68 -32.34
N THR A 241 67.51 12.04 -31.35
CA THR A 241 66.81 11.16 -30.40
C THR A 241 65.88 11.97 -29.50
N SER A 242 66.31 13.14 -29.02
CA SER A 242 65.47 14.07 -28.26
C SER A 242 64.31 14.63 -29.08
N VAL A 243 64.51 15.01 -30.34
CA VAL A 243 63.44 15.46 -31.26
C VAL A 243 62.43 14.33 -31.50
N LYS A 244 62.89 13.10 -31.77
CA LYS A 244 62.01 11.93 -31.90
C LYS A 244 61.29 11.60 -30.59
N ALA A 245 61.98 11.70 -29.44
CA ALA A 245 61.39 11.47 -28.13
C ALA A 245 60.31 12.51 -27.82
N LEU A 246 60.57 13.81 -28.03
CA LEU A 246 59.61 14.89 -27.85
C LEU A 246 58.44 14.79 -28.82
N GLY A 247 58.69 14.48 -30.11
CA GLY A 247 57.63 14.19 -31.08
C GLY A 247 56.77 13.00 -30.67
N SER A 248 57.38 11.93 -30.13
CA SER A 248 56.63 10.78 -29.60
C SER A 248 55.87 11.08 -28.30
N ILE A 249 56.39 11.97 -27.43
CA ILE A 249 55.68 12.45 -26.23
C ILE A 249 54.47 13.26 -26.66
N LEU A 250 54.64 14.20 -27.58
CA LEU A 250 53.52 15.01 -28.09
C LEU A 250 52.47 14.15 -28.79
N LEU A 251 52.85 13.18 -29.63
CA LEU A 251 51.89 12.22 -30.19
C LEU A 251 51.19 11.38 -29.11
N ARG A 252 51.89 11.00 -28.04
CA ARG A 252 51.29 10.33 -26.88
C ARG A 252 50.35 11.23 -26.09
N VAL A 253 50.66 12.52 -25.93
CA VAL A 253 49.79 13.52 -25.29
C VAL A 253 48.56 13.78 -26.15
N LYS A 254 48.69 13.93 -27.47
CA LYS A 254 47.58 14.07 -28.40
C LYS A 254 46.65 12.85 -28.39
N ASN A 255 47.22 11.66 -28.44
CA ASN A 255 46.45 10.41 -28.37
C ASN A 255 45.85 10.19 -26.97
N GLY A 256 46.55 10.60 -25.91
CA GLY A 256 46.05 10.58 -24.53
C GLY A 256 44.88 11.52 -24.33
N SER A 257 44.96 12.75 -24.85
CA SER A 257 43.87 13.74 -24.85
C SER A 257 42.65 13.24 -25.63
N LYS A 258 42.87 12.64 -26.82
CA LYS A 258 41.79 12.02 -27.60
C LYS A 258 41.13 10.86 -26.84
N ARG A 259 41.92 9.97 -26.22
CA ARG A 259 41.39 8.89 -25.39
C ARG A 259 40.62 9.40 -24.18
N ALA A 260 41.10 10.46 -23.52
CA ALA A 260 40.40 11.10 -22.41
C ALA A 260 39.05 11.69 -22.86
N SER A 261 39.00 12.30 -24.04
CA SER A 261 37.77 12.80 -24.67
C SER A 261 36.79 11.67 -25.04
N ASP A 262 37.28 10.59 -25.65
CA ASP A 262 36.46 9.41 -25.98
C ASP A 262 35.90 8.71 -24.73
N VAL A 263 36.69 8.62 -23.66
CA VAL A 263 36.24 8.10 -22.36
C VAL A 263 35.22 9.03 -21.74
N ALA A 264 35.47 10.34 -21.75
CA ALA A 264 34.51 11.33 -21.25
C ALA A 264 33.15 11.23 -21.96
N ALA A 265 33.15 11.07 -23.29
CA ALA A 265 31.93 10.89 -24.08
C ALA A 265 31.19 9.58 -23.77
N LYS A 266 31.91 8.47 -23.54
CA LYS A 266 31.29 7.20 -23.10
C LYS A 266 30.68 7.32 -21.71
N VAL A 267 31.38 7.98 -20.80
CA VAL A 267 30.94 8.18 -19.42
C VAL A 267 29.71 9.09 -19.38
N GLU A 268 29.60 10.09 -20.27
CA GLU A 268 28.38 10.89 -20.48
C GLU A 268 27.15 10.04 -20.90
N VAL A 269 27.32 9.08 -21.81
CA VAL A 269 26.24 8.16 -22.22
C VAL A 269 25.77 7.28 -21.07
N GLU A 270 26.70 6.74 -20.26
CA GLU A 270 26.34 5.93 -19.10
C GLU A 270 25.65 6.76 -18.00
N PHE A 271 26.03 8.02 -17.79
CA PHE A 271 25.30 8.90 -16.86
C PHE A 271 23.87 9.17 -17.28
N LYS A 272 23.61 9.29 -18.58
CA LYS A 272 22.25 9.45 -19.08
C LYS A 272 21.36 8.26 -18.66
N LYS A 273 21.89 7.03 -18.74
CA LYS A 273 21.19 5.82 -18.29
C LYS A 273 20.99 5.81 -16.77
N VAL A 274 22.00 6.21 -16.00
CA VAL A 274 21.89 6.28 -14.52
C VAL A 274 20.85 7.31 -14.11
N SER A 275 20.81 8.48 -14.77
CA SER A 275 19.82 9.53 -14.56
C SER A 275 18.39 9.02 -14.85
N GLU A 276 18.19 8.40 -16.01
CA GLU A 276 16.89 7.83 -16.39
C GLU A 276 16.44 6.71 -15.43
N GLY A 277 17.35 5.80 -15.06
CA GLY A 277 17.08 4.76 -14.07
C GLY A 277 16.73 5.32 -12.69
N THR A 278 17.40 6.39 -12.27
CA THR A 278 17.14 7.06 -10.98
C THR A 278 15.76 7.74 -10.96
N LYS A 279 15.30 8.28 -12.10
CA LYS A 279 13.95 8.84 -12.24
C LYS A 279 12.88 7.74 -12.09
N LEU A 280 13.07 6.62 -12.77
CA LEU A 280 12.17 5.45 -12.66
C LEU A 280 12.16 4.89 -11.23
N GLU A 281 13.30 4.87 -10.54
CA GLU A 281 13.39 4.45 -9.14
C GLU A 281 12.57 5.36 -8.22
N SER A 282 12.63 6.68 -8.42
CA SER A 282 11.84 7.66 -7.66
C SER A 282 10.33 7.46 -7.85
N GLU A 283 9.89 7.23 -9.09
CA GLU A 283 8.49 6.94 -9.41
C GLU A 283 8.03 5.62 -8.77
N ALA A 284 8.87 4.57 -8.84
CA ALA A 284 8.59 3.29 -8.21
C ALA A 284 8.46 3.40 -6.68
N ILE A 285 9.35 4.15 -6.02
CA ILE A 285 9.30 4.37 -4.56
C ILE A 285 8.01 5.11 -4.16
N ALA A 286 7.61 6.13 -4.91
CA ALA A 286 6.37 6.87 -4.66
C ALA A 286 5.12 5.97 -4.80
N ASN A 287 5.11 5.10 -5.83
CA ASN A 287 4.03 4.13 -6.03
C ASN A 287 3.96 3.12 -4.88
N ILE A 288 5.10 2.58 -4.43
CA ILE A 288 5.13 1.62 -3.30
C ILE A 288 4.62 2.29 -2.01
N ALA A 289 5.03 3.53 -1.73
CA ALA A 289 4.55 4.27 -0.56
C ALA A 289 3.03 4.40 -0.56
N THR A 290 2.44 4.77 -1.70
CA THR A 290 0.99 4.88 -1.89
C THR A 290 0.29 3.53 -1.70
N SER A 291 0.84 2.45 -2.27
CA SER A 291 0.29 1.09 -2.10
C SER A 291 0.31 0.61 -0.64
N ILE A 292 1.33 0.97 0.13
CA ILE A 292 1.43 0.64 1.56
C ILE A 292 0.42 1.41 2.40
N GLU A 293 0.17 2.67 2.07
CA GLU A 293 -0.87 3.48 2.72
C GLU A 293 -2.26 2.89 2.45
N GLN A 294 -2.55 2.53 1.20
CA GLN A 294 -3.77 1.80 0.83
C GLN A 294 -3.89 0.46 1.55
N MET A 295 -2.80 -0.29 1.68
CA MET A 295 -2.78 -1.57 2.41
C MET A 295 -3.10 -1.40 3.90
N ASN A 296 -2.58 -0.36 4.54
CA ASN A 296 -2.90 -0.04 5.93
C ASN A 296 -4.37 0.35 6.11
N SER A 297 -4.93 1.12 5.18
CA SER A 297 -6.36 1.46 5.18
C SER A 297 -7.23 0.21 5.02
N ALA A 298 -6.91 -0.66 4.06
CA ALA A 298 -7.61 -1.93 3.85
C ALA A 298 -7.53 -2.85 5.08
N ALA A 299 -6.35 -2.95 5.71
CA ALA A 299 -6.19 -3.73 6.93
C ALA A 299 -7.06 -3.19 8.09
N ALA A 300 -7.17 -1.86 8.24
CA ALA A 300 -8.05 -1.24 9.23
C ALA A 300 -9.53 -1.54 8.96
N GLU A 301 -9.96 -1.50 7.70
CA GLU A 301 -11.33 -1.82 7.30
C GLU A 301 -11.68 -3.31 7.52
N ILE A 302 -10.76 -4.22 7.17
CA ILE A 302 -10.94 -5.66 7.43
C ILE A 302 -10.98 -5.90 8.94
N SER A 303 -10.13 -5.24 9.73
CA SER A 303 -10.17 -5.35 11.20
C SER A 303 -11.53 -4.93 11.76
N GLY A 304 -12.06 -3.77 11.34
CA GLY A 304 -13.37 -3.31 11.79
C GLY A 304 -14.53 -4.17 11.30
N SER A 305 -14.38 -4.81 10.13
CA SER A 305 -15.36 -5.78 9.62
C SER A 305 -15.32 -7.11 10.39
N THR A 306 -14.13 -7.54 10.81
CA THR A 306 -13.91 -8.75 11.61
C THR A 306 -14.49 -8.59 13.02
N ASP A 307 -14.34 -7.40 13.62
CA ASP A 307 -14.93 -7.07 14.92
C ASP A 307 -16.47 -7.10 14.87
N ARG A 308 -17.06 -6.46 13.86
CA ARG A 308 -18.51 -6.54 13.59
C ARG A 308 -18.99 -7.97 13.34
N LEU A 309 -18.20 -8.78 12.61
CA LEU A 309 -18.50 -10.18 12.39
C LEU A 309 -18.50 -10.98 13.70
N ALA A 310 -17.56 -10.70 14.62
CA ALA A 310 -17.53 -11.34 15.93
C ALA A 310 -18.78 -11.02 16.75
N THR A 311 -19.17 -9.74 16.86
CA THR A 311 -20.41 -9.33 17.55
C THR A 311 -21.64 -9.98 16.92
N SER A 312 -21.75 -9.97 15.58
CA SER A 312 -22.87 -10.60 14.89
C SER A 312 -22.93 -12.12 15.12
N THR A 313 -21.77 -12.77 15.25
CA THR A 313 -21.69 -14.21 15.57
C THR A 313 -22.18 -14.50 16.99
N GLU A 314 -21.85 -13.65 17.97
CA GLU A 314 -22.36 -13.73 19.35
C GLU A 314 -23.89 -13.53 19.42
N GLU A 315 -24.42 -12.51 18.73
CA GLU A 315 -25.86 -12.26 18.64
C GLU A 315 -26.61 -13.42 17.97
N THR A 316 -26.04 -13.98 16.91
CA THR A 316 -26.62 -15.14 16.22
C THR A 316 -26.61 -16.36 17.14
N ALA A 317 -25.53 -16.59 17.90
CA ALA A 317 -25.44 -17.69 18.87
C ALA A 317 -26.55 -17.61 19.93
N ALA A 318 -26.76 -16.43 20.53
CA ALA A 318 -27.85 -16.21 21.48
C ALA A 318 -29.23 -16.46 20.86
N SER A 319 -29.44 -16.00 19.62
CA SER A 319 -30.67 -16.26 18.88
C SER A 319 -30.91 -17.76 18.63
N MET A 320 -29.86 -18.55 18.42
CA MET A 320 -29.98 -20.00 18.27
C MET A 320 -30.39 -20.69 19.58
N GLU A 321 -29.90 -20.23 20.74
CA GLU A 321 -30.32 -20.76 22.04
C GLU A 321 -31.80 -20.49 22.33
N GLU A 322 -32.28 -19.28 22.03
CA GLU A 322 -33.71 -18.94 22.10
C GLU A 322 -34.55 -19.78 21.13
N MET A 323 -34.01 -20.07 19.95
CA MET A 323 -34.65 -20.93 18.95
C MET A 323 -34.80 -22.37 19.46
N VAL A 324 -33.78 -22.94 20.10
CA VAL A 324 -33.88 -24.29 20.73
C VAL A 324 -35.01 -24.33 21.76
N THR A 325 -35.10 -23.29 22.61
CA THR A 325 -36.15 -23.18 23.62
C THR A 325 -37.53 -23.09 22.97
N SER A 326 -37.68 -22.26 21.95
CA SER A 326 -38.92 -22.10 21.19
C SER A 326 -39.36 -23.39 20.49
N ILE A 327 -38.43 -24.09 19.83
CA ILE A 327 -38.72 -25.37 19.17
C ILE A 327 -39.17 -26.42 20.20
N SER A 328 -38.53 -26.47 21.37
CA SER A 328 -38.92 -27.37 22.45
C SER A 328 -40.34 -27.08 22.97
N GLN A 329 -40.70 -25.80 23.08
CA GLN A 329 -42.06 -25.40 23.45
C GLN A 329 -43.09 -25.82 22.40
N VAL A 330 -42.81 -25.61 21.11
CA VAL A 330 -43.71 -26.03 20.02
C VAL A 330 -43.87 -27.55 19.99
N ALA A 331 -42.78 -28.31 20.21
CA ALA A 331 -42.83 -29.77 20.29
C ALA A 331 -43.71 -30.24 21.45
N ASN A 332 -43.62 -29.60 22.61
CA ASN A 332 -44.50 -29.89 23.75
C ASN A 332 -45.97 -29.57 23.43
N SER A 333 -46.25 -28.42 22.81
CA SER A 333 -47.62 -28.07 22.39
C SER A 333 -48.19 -29.05 21.35
N ALA A 334 -47.37 -29.58 20.45
CA ALA A 334 -47.79 -30.61 19.50
C ALA A 334 -48.14 -31.93 20.20
N GLN A 335 -47.41 -32.30 21.25
CA GLN A 335 -47.69 -33.48 22.07
C GLN A 335 -48.99 -33.32 22.88
N GLU A 336 -49.23 -32.12 23.43
CA GLU A 336 -50.48 -31.79 24.13
C GLU A 336 -51.67 -31.78 23.17
N LEU A 337 -51.49 -31.23 21.96
CA LEU A 337 -52.50 -31.28 20.90
C LEU A 337 -52.86 -32.73 20.54
N SER A 338 -51.86 -33.62 20.37
CA SER A 338 -52.11 -35.04 20.12
C SER A 338 -52.96 -35.69 21.22
N THR A 339 -52.68 -35.36 22.47
CA THR A 339 -53.42 -35.88 23.63
C THR A 339 -54.87 -35.38 23.63
N THR A 340 -55.07 -34.10 23.32
CA THR A 340 -56.41 -33.49 23.18
C THR A 340 -57.20 -34.09 22.03
N VAL A 341 -56.54 -34.39 20.90
CA VAL A 341 -57.15 -35.06 19.74
C VAL A 341 -57.63 -36.46 20.12
N ASP A 342 -56.82 -37.25 20.83
CA ASP A 342 -57.21 -38.58 21.29
C ASP A 342 -58.42 -38.52 22.24
N SER A 343 -58.44 -37.56 23.18
CA SER A 343 -59.59 -37.33 24.07
C SER A 343 -60.84 -36.91 23.30
N THR A 344 -60.70 -36.05 22.29
CA THR A 344 -61.83 -35.60 21.46
C THR A 344 -62.39 -36.75 20.63
N SER A 345 -61.52 -37.62 20.11
CA SER A 345 -61.93 -38.83 19.39
C SER A 345 -62.78 -39.74 20.27
N ALA A 346 -62.36 -39.98 21.52
CA ALA A 346 -63.14 -40.76 22.47
C ALA A 346 -64.52 -40.14 22.75
N SER A 347 -64.60 -38.82 22.92
CA SER A 347 -65.89 -38.12 23.09
C SER A 347 -66.79 -38.21 21.84
N ILE A 348 -66.22 -38.24 20.63
CA ILE A 348 -66.99 -38.43 19.38
C ILE A 348 -67.54 -39.86 19.30
N GLU A 349 -66.77 -40.86 19.74
CA GLU A 349 -67.24 -42.25 19.82
C GLU A 349 -68.41 -42.40 20.81
N GLU A 350 -68.29 -41.80 22.00
CA GLU A 350 -69.36 -41.76 23.00
C GLU A 350 -70.60 -41.05 22.46
N LEU A 351 -70.44 -39.88 21.85
CA LEU A 351 -71.52 -39.13 21.20
C LEU A 351 -72.20 -39.95 20.09
N SER A 352 -71.42 -40.70 19.30
CA SER A 352 -71.96 -41.59 18.27
C SER A 352 -72.80 -42.73 18.88
N ALA A 353 -72.40 -43.25 20.04
CA ALA A 353 -73.17 -44.25 20.76
C ALA A 353 -74.48 -43.66 21.31
N THR A 354 -74.43 -42.47 21.92
CA THR A 354 -75.62 -41.78 22.44
C THR A 354 -76.60 -41.42 21.33
N ILE A 355 -76.12 -40.97 20.16
CA ILE A 355 -76.97 -40.71 18.98
C ILE A 355 -77.76 -41.96 18.57
N LYS A 356 -77.10 -43.13 18.55
CA LYS A 356 -77.78 -44.41 18.25
C LYS A 356 -78.81 -44.76 19.32
N GLU A 357 -78.49 -44.56 20.59
CA GLU A 357 -79.43 -44.82 21.68
C GLU A 357 -80.67 -43.92 21.59
N VAL A 358 -80.50 -42.62 21.34
CA VAL A 358 -81.61 -41.67 21.15
C VAL A 358 -82.45 -42.04 19.92
N ALA A 359 -81.83 -42.50 18.83
CA ALA A 359 -82.55 -42.99 17.66
C ALA A 359 -83.46 -44.17 18.00
N ASN A 360 -82.91 -45.19 18.70
CA ASN A 360 -83.69 -46.36 19.13
C ASN A 360 -84.83 -45.95 20.09
N LYS A 361 -84.56 -45.04 21.03
CA LYS A 361 -85.60 -44.53 21.96
C LYS A 361 -86.69 -43.72 21.28
N ALA A 362 -86.36 -42.99 20.22
CA ALA A 362 -87.36 -42.31 19.41
C ALA A 362 -88.27 -43.31 18.68
N GLU A 363 -87.73 -44.43 18.19
CA GLU A 363 -88.50 -45.50 17.57
C GLU A 363 -89.40 -46.22 18.58
N ASP A 364 -88.88 -46.57 19.76
CA ASP A 364 -89.68 -47.13 20.88
C ASP A 364 -90.84 -46.20 21.26
N LEU A 365 -90.58 -44.89 21.34
CA LEU A 365 -91.59 -43.88 21.68
C LEU A 365 -92.64 -43.70 20.57
N ALA A 366 -92.25 -43.86 19.31
CA ALA A 366 -93.19 -43.88 18.18
C ALA A 366 -94.18 -45.03 18.32
N ALA A 367 -93.68 -46.24 18.59
CA ALA A 367 -94.49 -47.44 18.75
C ALA A 367 -95.44 -47.31 19.95
N ALA A 368 -94.94 -46.85 21.10
CA ALA A 368 -95.76 -46.62 22.29
C ALA A 368 -96.86 -45.56 22.07
N SER A 369 -96.56 -44.53 21.28
CA SER A 369 -97.55 -43.51 20.90
C SER A 369 -98.66 -44.07 20.01
N GLU A 370 -98.33 -44.96 19.07
CA GLU A 370 -99.33 -45.62 18.21
C GLU A 370 -100.19 -46.61 19.00
N GLU A 371 -99.60 -47.37 19.91
CA GLU A 371 -100.34 -48.26 20.82
C GLU A 371 -101.31 -47.47 21.72
N THR A 372 -100.86 -46.33 22.28
CA THR A 372 -101.72 -45.47 23.11
C THR A 372 -102.87 -44.84 22.31
N LEU A 373 -102.63 -44.48 21.04
CA LEU A 373 -103.68 -43.99 20.15
C LEU A 373 -104.74 -45.07 19.89
N ALA A 374 -104.32 -46.30 19.60
CA ALA A 374 -105.23 -47.43 19.40
C ALA A 374 -106.07 -47.72 20.66
N ALA A 375 -105.45 -47.71 21.84
CA ALA A 375 -106.16 -47.87 23.11
C ALA A 375 -107.15 -46.73 23.38
N ALA A 376 -106.81 -45.49 23.03
CA ALA A 376 -107.72 -44.35 23.15
C ALA A 376 -108.94 -44.47 22.20
N GLU A 377 -108.74 -44.99 20.98
CA GLU A 377 -109.85 -45.28 20.06
C GLU A 377 -110.79 -46.35 20.61
N GLU A 378 -110.25 -47.42 21.19
CA GLU A 378 -111.02 -48.48 21.84
C GLU A 378 -111.84 -47.93 23.03
N ILE A 379 -111.20 -47.16 23.92
CA ILE A 379 -111.89 -46.49 25.04
C ILE A 379 -112.99 -45.57 24.53
N SER A 380 -112.74 -44.81 23.45
CA SER A 380 -113.77 -43.93 22.88
C SER A 380 -114.97 -44.72 22.35
N SER A 381 -114.77 -45.95 21.87
CA SER A 381 -115.87 -46.83 21.46
C SER A 381 -116.64 -47.35 22.69
N SER A 382 -115.94 -47.87 23.69
CA SER A 382 -116.57 -48.38 24.93
C SER A 382 -117.35 -47.28 25.68
N VAL A 383 -116.83 -46.05 25.73
CA VAL A 383 -117.53 -44.93 26.37
C VAL A 383 -118.86 -44.63 25.67
N LYS A 384 -118.94 -44.73 24.34
CA LYS A 384 -120.20 -44.58 23.59
C LYS A 384 -121.20 -45.70 23.91
N GLU A 385 -120.72 -46.93 24.05
CA GLU A 385 -121.58 -48.08 24.42
C GLU A 385 -122.14 -47.94 25.84
N VAL A 386 -121.32 -47.47 26.79
CA VAL A 386 -121.77 -47.19 28.17
C VAL A 386 -122.74 -46.01 28.21
N GLU A 387 -122.50 -44.94 27.46
CA GLU A 387 -123.42 -43.80 27.33
C GLU A 387 -124.79 -44.27 26.82
N GLN A 388 -124.82 -45.08 25.76
CA GLN A 388 -126.06 -45.65 25.22
C GLN A 388 -126.77 -46.56 26.24
N SER A 389 -126.02 -47.43 26.92
CA SER A 389 -126.56 -48.34 27.95
C SER A 389 -127.15 -47.58 29.14
N ALA A 390 -126.49 -46.50 29.58
CA ALA A 390 -126.98 -45.63 30.64
C ALA A 390 -128.31 -44.96 30.22
N LYS A 391 -128.38 -44.44 29.00
CA LYS A 391 -129.60 -43.84 28.45
C LYS A 391 -130.77 -44.83 28.39
N GLU A 392 -130.52 -46.05 27.93
CA GLU A 392 -131.52 -47.12 27.91
C GLU A 392 -131.98 -47.52 29.32
N SER A 393 -131.05 -47.62 30.27
CA SER A 393 -131.36 -47.92 31.68
C SER A 393 -132.21 -46.82 32.34
N ALA A 394 -131.92 -45.55 32.05
CA ALA A 394 -132.72 -44.41 32.51
C ALA A 394 -134.16 -44.49 31.97
N MET A 395 -134.32 -44.76 30.67
CA MET A 395 -135.63 -44.92 30.03
C MET A 395 -136.42 -46.11 30.60
N LEU A 396 -135.76 -47.26 30.80
CA LEU A 396 -136.39 -48.45 31.38
C LEU A 396 -136.82 -48.21 32.83
N SER A 397 -135.97 -47.56 33.63
CA SER A 397 -136.28 -47.21 35.02
C SER A 397 -137.46 -46.23 35.10
N GLU A 398 -137.54 -45.27 34.19
CA GLU A 398 -138.70 -44.37 34.11
C GLU A 398 -139.98 -45.13 33.75
N LYS A 399 -139.89 -46.09 32.82
CA LYS A 399 -141.02 -46.95 32.45
C LYS A 399 -141.50 -47.82 33.62
N VAL A 400 -140.58 -48.51 34.32
CA VAL A 400 -140.91 -49.33 35.50
C VAL A 400 -141.54 -48.48 36.61
N LYS A 401 -141.03 -47.26 36.83
CA LYS A 401 -141.61 -46.31 37.78
C LYS A 401 -143.06 -45.99 37.43
N ASN A 402 -143.35 -45.70 36.17
CA ASN A 402 -144.69 -45.38 35.69
C ASN A 402 -145.63 -46.58 35.75
N ASP A 403 -145.17 -47.77 35.34
CA ASP A 403 -145.96 -48.99 35.35
C ASP A 403 -146.34 -49.41 36.77
N ALA A 404 -145.38 -49.35 37.70
CA ALA A 404 -145.62 -49.68 39.11
C ALA A 404 -146.51 -48.65 39.82
N SER A 405 -146.27 -47.34 39.61
CA SER A 405 -147.01 -46.26 40.28
C SER A 405 -148.43 -46.08 39.74
N THR A 406 -148.64 -46.31 38.44
CA THR A 406 -149.93 -46.06 37.78
C THR A 406 -150.77 -47.33 37.70
N PHE A 407 -150.27 -48.37 37.04
CA PHE A 407 -151.07 -49.59 36.80
C PHE A 407 -151.00 -50.55 37.98
N GLY A 408 -149.82 -50.76 38.55
CA GLY A 408 -149.60 -51.65 39.68
C GLY A 408 -150.37 -51.20 40.92
N MET A 409 -150.18 -49.95 41.35
CA MET A 409 -150.88 -49.41 42.53
C MET A 409 -152.40 -49.34 42.34
N ALA A 410 -152.89 -48.96 41.15
CA ALA A 410 -154.34 -48.94 40.88
C ALA A 410 -154.97 -50.35 40.99
N SER A 411 -154.24 -51.39 40.57
CA SER A 411 -154.71 -52.79 40.69
C SER A 411 -154.78 -53.24 42.16
N VAL A 412 -153.81 -52.83 42.98
CA VAL A 412 -153.82 -53.07 44.43
C VAL A 412 -155.00 -52.35 45.09
N GLU A 413 -155.24 -51.09 44.75
CA GLU A 413 -156.36 -50.30 45.29
C GLU A 413 -157.72 -50.94 44.98
N LYS A 414 -157.92 -51.40 43.73
CA LYS A 414 -159.13 -52.13 43.33
C LYS A 414 -159.29 -53.46 44.07
N THR A 415 -158.19 -54.11 44.42
CA THR A 415 -158.21 -55.36 45.21
C THR A 415 -158.61 -55.09 46.66
N ILE A 416 -158.12 -53.99 47.26
CA ILE A 416 -158.54 -53.53 48.59
C ILE A 416 -160.05 -53.26 48.60
N GLU A 417 -160.56 -52.54 47.60
CA GLU A 417 -162.01 -52.30 47.45
C GLU A 417 -162.79 -53.63 47.31
N GLY A 418 -162.28 -54.57 46.50
CA GLY A 418 -162.86 -55.91 46.37
C GLY A 418 -162.92 -56.66 47.70
N MET A 419 -161.86 -56.64 48.50
CA MET A 419 -161.82 -57.26 49.84
C MET A 419 -162.80 -56.59 50.81
N GLN A 420 -163.02 -55.27 50.72
CA GLN A 420 -164.04 -54.57 51.53
C GLN A 420 -165.44 -55.07 51.20
N ASN A 421 -165.73 -55.25 49.91
CA ASN A 421 -167.01 -55.78 49.46
C ASN A 421 -167.22 -57.23 49.94
N ILE A 422 -166.18 -58.08 49.87
CA ILE A 422 -166.25 -59.46 50.39
C ILE A 422 -166.48 -59.47 51.90
N LYS A 423 -165.72 -58.68 52.68
CA LYS A 423 -165.90 -58.55 54.13
C LYS A 423 -167.36 -58.21 54.48
N SER A 424 -167.91 -57.19 53.82
CA SER A 424 -169.31 -56.77 54.03
C SER A 424 -170.30 -57.88 53.69
N SER A 425 -170.06 -58.64 52.62
CA SER A 425 -170.92 -59.76 52.21
C SER A 425 -170.89 -60.91 53.22
N VAL A 426 -169.70 -61.30 53.70
CA VAL A 426 -169.54 -62.37 54.70
C VAL A 426 -170.17 -61.95 56.04
N GLU A 427 -169.98 -60.71 56.50
CA GLU A 427 -170.62 -60.17 57.71
C GLU A 427 -172.16 -60.21 57.63
N LYS A 428 -172.73 -59.81 56.48
CA LYS A 428 -174.18 -59.88 56.23
C LYS A 428 -174.68 -61.33 56.26
N THR A 429 -173.95 -62.24 55.64
CA THR A 429 -174.32 -63.66 55.59
C THR A 429 -174.25 -64.29 56.99
N ALA A 430 -173.23 -63.97 57.78
CA ALA A 430 -173.11 -64.41 59.18
C ALA A 430 -174.29 -63.92 60.02
N ASN A 431 -174.75 -62.71 59.78
CA ASN A 431 -175.94 -62.16 60.45
C ASN A 431 -177.23 -62.91 60.05
N TYR A 432 -177.40 -63.27 58.77
CA TYR A 432 -178.54 -64.09 58.34
C TYR A 432 -178.51 -65.49 58.95
N MET A 433 -177.33 -66.11 59.07
CA MET A 433 -177.17 -67.40 59.75
C MET A 433 -177.49 -67.32 61.24
N ARG A 434 -177.05 -66.27 61.95
CA ARG A 434 -177.46 -66.03 63.35
C ARG A 434 -178.97 -65.92 63.51
N LYS A 435 -179.64 -65.20 62.60
CA LYS A 435 -181.11 -65.11 62.59
C LYS A 435 -181.78 -66.45 62.32
N LEU A 436 -181.25 -67.24 61.37
CA LEU A 436 -181.77 -68.57 61.06
C LEU A 436 -181.60 -69.52 62.25
N GLY A 437 -180.45 -69.51 62.92
CA GLY A 437 -180.19 -70.29 64.13
C GLY A 437 -181.20 -69.98 65.23
N GLY A 438 -181.47 -68.69 65.48
CA GLY A 438 -182.50 -68.27 66.44
C GLY A 438 -183.90 -68.77 66.08
N ARG A 439 -184.28 -68.75 64.80
CA ARG A 439 -185.58 -69.31 64.35
C ARG A 439 -185.63 -70.83 64.48
N SER A 440 -184.53 -71.53 64.22
CA SER A 440 -184.43 -72.98 64.41
C SER A 440 -184.50 -73.37 65.90
N ASP A 441 -183.97 -72.56 66.81
CA ASP A 441 -184.14 -72.74 68.27
C ASP A 441 -185.60 -72.56 68.70
N GLU A 442 -186.31 -71.58 68.13
CA GLU A 442 -187.75 -71.40 68.37
C GLU A 442 -188.57 -72.60 67.89
N ILE A 443 -188.27 -73.14 66.70
CA ILE A 443 -188.93 -74.35 66.19
C ILE A 443 -188.65 -75.55 67.10
N GLY A 444 -187.41 -75.71 67.58
CA GLY A 444 -187.07 -76.76 68.55
C GLY A 444 -187.91 -76.70 69.82
N LYS A 445 -188.16 -75.49 70.37
CA LYS A 445 -189.05 -75.31 71.53
C LYS A 445 -190.50 -75.70 71.22
N ILE A 446 -190.99 -75.37 70.03
CA ILE A 446 -192.35 -75.73 69.59
C ILE A 446 -192.48 -77.26 69.51
N LEU A 447 -191.46 -77.95 68.98
CA LEU A 447 -191.48 -79.41 68.88
C LEU A 447 -191.55 -80.09 70.24
N ASN A 448 -190.83 -79.59 71.25
CA ASN A 448 -190.96 -80.10 72.63
C ASN A 448 -192.39 -79.96 73.16
N VAL A 449 -193.06 -78.83 72.89
CA VAL A 449 -194.47 -78.64 73.28
C VAL A 449 -195.40 -79.59 72.52
N ILE A 450 -195.14 -79.85 71.24
CA ILE A 450 -195.92 -80.82 70.45
C ILE A 450 -195.74 -82.24 71.01
N ASP A 451 -194.50 -82.62 71.37
CA ASP A 451 -194.20 -83.94 71.97
C ASP A 451 -194.94 -84.10 73.31
N ASP A 452 -194.90 -83.08 74.17
CA ASP A 452 -195.67 -83.03 75.44
C ASP A 452 -197.18 -83.16 75.19
N VAL A 453 -197.72 -82.51 74.16
CA VAL A 453 -199.14 -82.59 73.79
C VAL A 453 -199.48 -83.99 73.27
N THR A 454 -198.61 -84.62 72.48
CA THR A 454 -198.83 -86.00 72.00
C THR A 454 -198.79 -87.02 73.12
N ASP A 455 -197.93 -86.84 74.13
CA ASP A 455 -197.91 -87.67 75.35
C ASP A 455 -199.21 -87.53 76.14
N GLN A 456 -199.69 -86.29 76.33
CA GLN A 456 -200.99 -86.05 76.96
C GLN A 456 -202.16 -86.64 76.16
N THR A 457 -202.09 -86.56 74.83
CA THR A 457 -203.13 -87.09 73.94
C THR A 457 -203.16 -88.62 73.98
N THR A 458 -202.00 -89.28 74.08
CA THR A 458 -201.88 -90.73 74.28
C THR A 458 -202.50 -91.17 75.60
N LEU A 459 -202.30 -90.40 76.69
CA LEU A 459 -202.91 -90.65 78.00
C LEU A 459 -204.43 -90.43 78.00
N LEU A 460 -204.91 -89.39 77.31
CA LEU A 460 -206.35 -89.13 77.13
C LEU A 460 -207.02 -90.24 76.31
N ALA A 461 -206.36 -90.69 75.24
CA ALA A 461 -206.81 -91.80 74.41
C ALA A 461 -206.88 -93.11 75.23
N LEU A 462 -205.88 -93.38 76.06
CA LEU A 462 -205.88 -94.53 76.97
C LEU A 462 -207.04 -94.46 77.98
N ASN A 463 -207.30 -93.30 78.58
CA ASN A 463 -208.44 -93.10 79.47
C ASN A 463 -209.78 -93.27 78.75
N ALA A 464 -209.89 -92.80 77.50
CA ALA A 464 -211.06 -92.98 76.67
C ALA A 464 -211.28 -94.46 76.29
N ALA A 465 -210.21 -95.22 76.02
CA ALA A 465 -210.27 -96.66 75.75
C ALA A 465 -210.74 -97.45 77.00
N ILE A 466 -210.27 -97.08 78.20
CA ILE A 466 -210.73 -97.66 79.48
C ILE A 466 -212.22 -97.39 79.69
N LEU A 467 -212.68 -96.15 79.52
CA LEU A 467 -214.09 -95.79 79.67
C LEU A 467 -214.98 -96.47 78.62
N ALA A 468 -214.48 -96.66 77.39
CA ALA A 468 -215.17 -97.39 76.34
C ALA A 468 -215.33 -98.89 76.68
N ALA A 469 -214.32 -99.52 77.28
CA ALA A 469 -214.42 -100.88 77.80
C ALA A 469 -215.45 -101.00 78.95
N GLN A 470 -215.60 -99.95 79.75
CA GLN A 470 -216.52 -99.88 80.90
C GLN A 470 -217.99 -99.71 80.49
N ALA A 471 -218.28 -99.09 79.34
CA ALA A 471 -219.62 -98.91 78.78
C ALA A 471 -220.21 -100.18 78.11
N GLY A 472 -219.48 -101.30 78.13
CA GLY A 472 -219.96 -102.61 77.67
C GLY A 472 -220.39 -102.61 76.19
N GLU A 473 -221.49 -103.29 75.86
CA GLU A 473 -221.99 -103.42 74.48
C GLU A 473 -222.22 -102.06 73.76
N HIS A 474 -222.50 -100.98 74.51
CA HIS A 474 -222.68 -99.64 73.95
C HIS A 474 -221.36 -98.86 73.70
N GLY A 475 -220.22 -99.34 74.23
CA GLY A 475 -218.91 -98.67 74.14
C GLY A 475 -218.01 -99.13 72.98
N LYS A 476 -218.38 -100.18 72.25
CA LYS A 476 -217.55 -100.77 71.16
C LYS A 476 -217.15 -99.76 70.09
N GLY A 477 -218.03 -98.83 69.71
CA GLY A 477 -217.71 -97.77 68.74
C GLY A 477 -216.71 -96.73 69.27
N PHE A 478 -216.75 -96.43 70.57
CA PHE A 478 -215.85 -95.46 71.20
C PHE A 478 -214.44 -96.03 71.43
N SER A 479 -214.31 -97.33 71.68
CA SER A 479 -213.00 -97.98 71.85
C SER A 479 -212.16 -97.88 70.59
N VAL A 480 -212.79 -98.06 69.41
CA VAL A 480 -212.11 -97.95 68.12
C VAL A 480 -211.57 -96.54 67.90
N VAL A 481 -212.34 -95.50 68.26
CA VAL A 481 -211.89 -94.10 68.15
C VAL A 481 -210.75 -93.79 69.12
N ALA A 482 -210.81 -94.33 70.34
CA ALA A 482 -209.76 -94.14 71.33
C ALA A 482 -208.44 -94.81 70.91
N ASP A 483 -208.48 -96.04 70.38
CA ASP A 483 -207.30 -96.71 69.83
C ASP A 483 -206.75 -95.96 68.60
N GLU A 484 -207.61 -95.40 67.75
CA GLU A 484 -207.19 -94.59 66.59
C GLU A 484 -206.53 -93.25 67.01
N ILE A 485 -207.03 -92.58 68.06
CA ILE A 485 -206.40 -91.37 68.61
C ILE A 485 -205.05 -91.70 69.25
N LYS A 486 -204.95 -92.85 69.91
CA LYS A 486 -203.69 -93.33 70.48
C LYS A 486 -202.65 -93.61 69.39
N ASP A 487 -203.03 -94.33 68.34
CA ASP A 487 -202.16 -94.60 67.19
C ASP A 487 -201.75 -93.29 66.50
N LEU A 488 -202.68 -92.35 66.32
CA LEU A 488 -202.39 -91.03 65.77
C LEU A 488 -201.41 -90.23 66.64
N ALA A 489 -201.58 -90.26 67.97
CA ALA A 489 -200.69 -89.58 68.91
C ALA A 489 -199.29 -90.22 68.93
N GLU A 490 -199.19 -91.56 68.94
CA GLU A 490 -197.91 -92.29 68.85
C GLU A 490 -197.20 -92.00 67.52
N ARG A 491 -197.93 -91.98 66.39
CA ARG A 491 -197.38 -91.58 65.09
C ARG A 491 -196.94 -90.11 65.06
N THR A 492 -197.71 -89.22 65.70
CA THR A 492 -197.38 -87.79 65.77
C THR A 492 -196.16 -87.54 66.65
N SER A 493 -196.02 -88.23 67.78
CA SER A 493 -194.82 -88.18 68.63
C SER A 493 -193.60 -88.69 67.85
N PHE A 494 -193.71 -89.85 67.18
CA PHE A 494 -192.63 -90.40 66.35
C PHE A 494 -192.17 -89.40 65.27
N SER A 495 -193.11 -88.81 64.50
CA SER A 495 -192.77 -87.78 63.51
C SER A 495 -192.23 -86.49 64.13
N THR A 496 -192.69 -86.11 65.32
CA THR A 496 -192.16 -84.94 66.06
C THR A 496 -190.72 -85.19 66.50
N HIS A 497 -190.38 -86.40 66.94
CA HIS A 497 -189.02 -86.82 67.25
C HIS A 497 -188.10 -86.82 66.01
N GLU A 498 -188.58 -87.30 64.87
CA GLU A 498 -187.84 -87.21 63.60
C GLU A 498 -187.58 -85.76 63.19
N ILE A 499 -188.60 -84.88 63.28
CA ILE A 499 -188.44 -83.45 62.98
C ILE A 499 -187.51 -82.78 64.00
N ALA A 500 -187.57 -83.15 65.28
CA ALA A 500 -186.67 -82.64 66.31
C ALA A 500 -185.21 -83.01 66.01
N SER A 501 -184.96 -84.25 65.57
CA SER A 501 -183.64 -84.67 65.10
C SER A 501 -183.18 -83.87 63.88
N LEU A 502 -184.07 -83.59 62.92
CA LEU A 502 -183.74 -82.74 61.75
C LEU A 502 -183.46 -81.29 62.15
N ILE A 503 -184.20 -80.72 63.09
CA ILE A 503 -183.98 -79.35 63.57
C ILE A 503 -182.69 -79.26 64.38
N GLN A 504 -182.36 -80.26 65.20
CA GLN A 504 -181.06 -80.34 65.87
C GLN A 504 -179.91 -80.41 64.85
N ALA A 505 -180.08 -81.18 63.76
CA ALA A 505 -179.12 -81.21 62.66
C ALA A 505 -178.98 -79.83 61.99
N VAL A 506 -180.09 -79.15 61.66
CA VAL A 506 -180.07 -77.79 61.10
C VAL A 506 -179.42 -76.77 62.05
N GLN A 507 -179.70 -76.84 63.35
CA GLN A 507 -179.05 -75.98 64.35
C GLN A 507 -177.54 -76.21 64.39
N GLN A 508 -177.09 -77.47 64.27
CA GLN A 508 -175.68 -77.80 64.18
C GLN A 508 -175.06 -77.27 62.88
N GLU A 509 -175.71 -77.48 61.73
CA GLU A 509 -175.25 -76.95 60.43
C GLU A 509 -175.16 -75.42 60.42
N VAL A 510 -176.09 -74.71 61.07
CA VAL A 510 -176.03 -73.24 61.20
C VAL A 510 -174.86 -72.80 62.08
N ARG A 511 -174.58 -73.51 63.19
CA ARG A 511 -173.39 -73.24 64.02
C ARG A 511 -172.12 -73.43 63.22
N ASP A 512 -172.03 -74.53 62.47
CA ASP A 512 -170.87 -74.83 61.61
C ASP A 512 -170.72 -73.77 60.49
N ALA A 513 -171.83 -73.29 59.90
CA ALA A 513 -171.83 -72.21 58.92
C ALA A 513 -171.37 -70.86 59.50
N ILE A 514 -171.75 -70.53 60.75
CA ILE A 514 -171.25 -69.31 61.43
C ILE A 514 -169.74 -69.42 61.69
N LEU A 515 -169.26 -70.58 62.17
CA LEU A 515 -167.83 -70.83 62.35
C LEU A 515 -167.06 -70.67 61.03
N ALA A 516 -167.57 -71.23 59.94
CA ALA A 516 -166.98 -71.07 58.61
C ALA A 516 -166.99 -69.60 58.13
N MET A 517 -168.01 -68.80 58.48
CA MET A 517 -168.06 -67.38 58.14
C MET A 517 -167.08 -66.54 58.97
N ASP A 518 -166.89 -66.85 60.25
CA ASP A 518 -165.86 -66.19 61.08
C ASP A 518 -164.45 -66.52 60.56
N GLU A 519 -164.21 -67.77 60.13
CA GLU A 519 -162.98 -68.14 59.42
C GLU A 519 -162.84 -67.40 58.08
N GLY A 520 -163.95 -67.21 57.35
CA GLY A 520 -164.01 -66.39 56.14
C GLY A 520 -163.62 -64.93 56.40
N LEU A 521 -164.11 -64.32 57.48
CA LEU A 521 -163.72 -62.95 57.87
C LEU A 521 -162.24 -62.84 58.22
N ARG A 522 -161.70 -63.85 58.92
CA ARG A 522 -160.26 -63.92 59.22
C ARG A 522 -159.43 -64.02 57.93
N SER A 523 -159.88 -64.81 56.97
CA SER A 523 -159.23 -64.97 55.65
C SER A 523 -159.26 -63.67 54.84
N VAL A 524 -160.35 -62.91 54.89
CA VAL A 524 -160.45 -61.59 54.23
C VAL A 524 -159.53 -60.56 54.89
N GLU A 525 -159.44 -60.56 56.22
CA GLU A 525 -158.50 -59.68 56.95
C GLU A 525 -157.03 -60.01 56.62
N GLU A 526 -156.70 -61.30 56.48
CA GLU A 526 -155.39 -61.72 55.98
C GLU A 526 -155.17 -61.26 54.52
N GLY A 527 -156.20 -61.33 53.67
CA GLY A 527 -156.19 -60.79 52.31
C GLY A 527 -155.91 -59.28 52.25
N PHE A 528 -156.47 -58.49 53.16
CA PHE A 528 -156.15 -57.06 53.29
C PHE A 528 -154.68 -56.83 53.63
N LYS A 529 -154.15 -57.59 54.59
CA LYS A 529 -152.74 -57.49 55.00
C LYS A 529 -151.80 -57.77 53.83
N VAL A 530 -152.01 -58.88 53.11
CA VAL A 530 -151.19 -59.26 51.94
C VAL A 530 -151.29 -58.20 50.83
N THR A 531 -152.49 -57.67 50.57
CA THR A 531 -152.70 -56.63 49.54
C THR A 531 -152.01 -55.32 49.92
N LYS A 532 -152.02 -54.94 51.21
CA LYS A 532 -151.29 -53.77 51.71
C LYS A 532 -149.78 -53.96 51.56
N ASP A 533 -149.27 -55.14 51.94
CA ASP A 533 -147.85 -55.49 51.79
C ASP A 533 -147.41 -55.45 50.31
N ALA A 534 -148.26 -55.88 49.37
CA ALA A 534 -148.03 -55.75 47.93
C ALA A 534 -147.97 -54.28 47.48
N GLY A 535 -148.84 -53.41 48.02
CA GLY A 535 -148.78 -51.97 47.77
C GLY A 535 -147.50 -51.31 48.31
N ASP A 536 -147.03 -51.73 49.50
CA ASP A 536 -145.75 -51.29 50.05
C ASP A 536 -144.56 -51.77 49.22
N ALA A 537 -144.59 -53.00 48.70
CA ALA A 537 -143.58 -53.52 47.79
C ALA A 537 -143.51 -52.71 46.48
N LEU A 538 -144.65 -52.37 45.88
CA LEU A 538 -144.70 -51.51 44.68
C LEU A 538 -144.16 -50.09 44.95
N ARG A 539 -144.48 -49.49 46.12
CA ARG A 539 -143.88 -48.20 46.52
C ARG A 539 -142.35 -48.26 46.59
N LYS A 540 -141.80 -49.34 47.15
CA LYS A 540 -140.34 -49.56 47.17
C LYS A 540 -139.75 -49.73 45.77
N ILE A 541 -140.47 -50.40 44.85
CA ILE A 541 -140.06 -50.50 43.44
C ILE A 541 -140.02 -49.13 42.77
N VAL A 542 -141.04 -48.29 42.97
CA VAL A 542 -141.08 -46.92 42.43
C VAL A 542 -139.88 -46.10 42.91
N GLU A 543 -139.59 -46.12 44.21
CA GLU A 543 -138.44 -45.40 44.78
C GLU A 543 -137.10 -45.96 44.26
N SER A 544 -136.95 -47.28 44.21
CA SER A 544 -135.73 -47.92 43.68
C SER A 544 -135.53 -47.59 42.20
N SER A 545 -136.61 -47.55 41.42
CA SER A 545 -136.58 -47.19 39.99
C SER A 545 -136.18 -45.74 39.78
N LYS A 546 -136.64 -44.82 40.65
CA LYS A 546 -136.20 -43.43 40.65
C LYS A 546 -134.70 -43.31 40.92
N GLN A 547 -134.20 -44.00 41.94
CA GLN A 547 -132.77 -44.03 42.26
C GLN A 547 -131.92 -44.60 41.10
N SER A 548 -132.40 -45.66 40.43
CA SER A 548 -131.74 -46.22 39.25
C SER A 548 -131.67 -45.23 38.08
N ALA A 549 -132.73 -44.44 37.85
CA ALA A 549 -132.73 -43.40 36.83
C ALA A 549 -131.73 -42.27 37.15
N GLU A 550 -131.66 -41.82 38.41
CA GLU A 550 -130.68 -40.82 38.86
C GLU A 550 -129.23 -41.32 38.72
N MET A 551 -128.98 -42.60 39.01
CA MET A 551 -127.67 -43.23 38.82
C MET A 551 -127.30 -43.28 37.32
N ALA A 552 -128.25 -43.66 36.47
CA ALA A 552 -128.03 -43.69 35.02
C ALA A 552 -127.66 -42.31 34.44
N PHE A 553 -128.33 -41.23 34.87
CA PHE A 553 -127.94 -39.86 34.50
C PHE A 553 -126.53 -39.48 35.00
N SER A 554 -126.14 -39.96 36.18
CA SER A 554 -124.79 -39.73 36.72
C SER A 554 -123.71 -40.46 35.92
N ILE A 555 -124.02 -41.68 35.44
CA ILE A 555 -123.15 -42.43 34.52
C ILE A 555 -123.01 -41.68 33.20
N GLU A 556 -124.11 -41.25 32.58
CA GLU A 556 -124.12 -40.48 31.32
C GLU A 556 -123.19 -39.25 31.40
N ARG A 557 -123.30 -38.46 32.49
CA ARG A 557 -122.42 -37.31 32.72
C ARG A 557 -120.95 -37.72 32.83
N SER A 558 -120.65 -38.77 33.60
CA SER A 558 -119.29 -39.26 33.79
C SER A 558 -118.67 -39.79 32.50
N THR A 559 -119.46 -40.49 31.67
CA THR A 559 -119.04 -40.95 30.34
C THR A 559 -118.78 -39.80 29.38
N ALA A 560 -119.57 -38.72 29.43
CA ALA A 560 -119.31 -37.53 28.61
C ALA A 560 -117.98 -36.86 28.99
N GLU A 561 -117.64 -36.81 30.27
CA GLU A 561 -116.33 -36.33 30.75
C GLU A 561 -115.19 -37.26 30.31
N GLN A 562 -115.36 -38.59 30.39
CA GLN A 562 -114.38 -39.57 29.89
C GLN A 562 -114.15 -39.46 28.38
N ALA A 563 -115.20 -39.24 27.59
CA ALA A 563 -115.08 -39.02 26.14
C ALA A 563 -114.21 -37.81 25.82
N ARG A 564 -114.37 -36.72 26.59
CA ARG A 564 -113.53 -35.51 26.46
C ARG A 564 -112.08 -35.78 26.85
N ALA A 565 -111.85 -36.49 27.96
CA ALA A 565 -110.51 -36.85 28.40
C ALA A 565 -109.78 -37.72 27.36
N THR A 566 -110.47 -38.69 26.76
CA THR A 566 -109.92 -39.58 25.73
C THR A 566 -109.49 -38.81 24.49
N ARG A 567 -110.28 -37.82 24.03
CA ARG A 567 -109.86 -36.95 22.91
C ARG A 567 -108.60 -36.15 23.23
N LEU A 568 -108.48 -35.62 24.44
CA LEU A 568 -107.27 -34.89 24.86
C LEU A 568 -106.04 -35.81 24.87
N VAL A 569 -106.20 -37.09 25.23
CA VAL A 569 -105.13 -38.09 25.14
C VAL A 569 -104.74 -38.31 23.67
N SER A 570 -105.70 -38.49 22.76
CA SER A 570 -105.40 -38.65 21.33
C SER A 570 -104.66 -37.43 20.75
N GLU A 571 -105.12 -36.21 21.05
CA GLU A 571 -104.45 -34.97 20.61
C GLU A 571 -103.03 -34.84 21.18
N ALA A 572 -102.82 -35.25 22.43
CA ALA A 572 -101.50 -35.25 23.06
C ALA A 572 -100.56 -36.28 22.39
N MET A 573 -101.06 -37.47 22.06
CA MET A 573 -100.27 -38.51 21.40
C MET A 573 -99.93 -38.13 19.95
N GLU A 574 -100.81 -37.43 19.23
CA GLU A 574 -100.49 -36.89 17.91
C GLU A 574 -99.36 -35.86 17.97
N LYS A 575 -99.32 -35.01 19.02
CA LYS A 575 -98.18 -34.12 19.28
C LYS A 575 -96.91 -34.90 19.60
N VAL A 576 -96.98 -35.97 20.38
CA VAL A 576 -95.83 -36.85 20.67
C VAL A 576 -95.28 -37.46 19.39
N LYS A 577 -96.15 -37.99 18.50
CA LYS A 577 -95.76 -38.52 17.18
C LYS A 577 -95.00 -37.49 16.34
N ASN A 578 -95.50 -36.25 16.30
CA ASN A 578 -94.81 -35.16 15.58
C ASN A 578 -93.45 -34.80 16.21
N MET A 579 -93.36 -34.80 17.55
CA MET A 579 -92.11 -34.53 18.27
C MET A 579 -91.08 -35.62 18.02
N VAL A 580 -91.48 -36.90 18.00
CA VAL A 580 -90.63 -38.03 17.65
C VAL A 580 -90.04 -37.88 16.25
N ALA A 581 -90.84 -37.45 15.26
CA ALA A 581 -90.35 -37.20 13.90
C ALA A 581 -89.28 -36.08 13.86
N GLN A 582 -89.44 -35.03 14.67
CA GLN A 582 -88.43 -33.97 14.80
C GLN A 582 -87.15 -34.48 15.48
N VAL A 583 -87.28 -35.29 16.54
CA VAL A 583 -86.14 -35.92 17.21
C VAL A 583 -85.38 -36.82 16.24
N ALA A 584 -86.06 -37.68 15.47
CA ALA A 584 -85.43 -38.54 14.47
C ALA A 584 -84.64 -37.74 13.43
N LYS A 585 -85.20 -36.61 12.94
CA LYS A 585 -84.49 -35.70 12.03
C LYS A 585 -83.23 -35.09 12.69
N ALA A 586 -83.36 -34.56 13.90
CA ALA A 586 -82.23 -33.98 14.63
C ALA A 586 -81.12 -35.01 14.90
N THR A 587 -81.49 -36.24 15.28
CA THR A 587 -80.55 -37.36 15.49
C THR A 587 -79.83 -37.73 14.20
N SER A 588 -80.51 -37.72 13.05
CA SER A 588 -79.90 -37.95 11.74
C SER A 588 -78.87 -36.85 11.38
N GLU A 589 -79.19 -35.58 11.64
CA GLU A 589 -78.28 -34.46 11.44
C GLU A 589 -77.06 -34.53 12.38
N GLN A 590 -77.28 -34.86 13.66
CA GLN A 590 -76.21 -35.09 14.63
C GLN A 590 -75.28 -36.23 14.21
N SER A 591 -75.80 -37.33 13.66
CA SER A 591 -74.99 -38.43 13.15
C SER A 591 -74.06 -37.98 12.01
N LYS A 592 -74.54 -37.11 11.10
CA LYS A 592 -73.69 -36.51 10.05
C LYS A 592 -72.63 -35.60 10.64
N GLY A 593 -72.98 -34.80 11.65
CA GLY A 593 -72.05 -33.96 12.39
C GLY A 593 -70.92 -34.74 13.06
N ALA A 594 -71.26 -35.85 13.73
CA ALA A 594 -70.28 -36.75 14.36
C ALA A 594 -69.26 -37.29 13.35
N LEU A 595 -69.71 -37.72 12.15
CA LEU A 595 -68.82 -38.19 11.09
C LEU A 595 -67.86 -37.10 10.58
N LEU A 596 -68.33 -35.86 10.48
CA LEU A 596 -67.49 -34.72 10.10
C LEU A 596 -66.45 -34.42 11.20
N LEU A 597 -66.85 -34.51 12.47
CA LEU A 597 -65.95 -34.34 13.61
C LEU A 597 -64.85 -35.40 13.59
N THR A 598 -65.16 -36.68 13.33
CA THR A 598 -64.16 -37.75 13.18
C THR A 598 -63.12 -37.41 12.12
N LYS A 599 -63.55 -36.99 10.92
CA LYS A 599 -62.63 -36.58 9.85
C LYS A 599 -61.78 -35.36 10.22
N ALA A 600 -62.34 -34.44 11.00
CA ALA A 600 -61.59 -33.28 11.48
C ALA A 600 -60.54 -33.68 12.52
N THR A 601 -60.85 -34.63 13.42
CA THR A 601 -59.89 -35.15 14.42
C THR A 601 -58.76 -35.92 13.76
N GLU A 602 -59.04 -36.73 12.72
CA GLU A 602 -58.01 -37.39 11.90
C GLU A 602 -57.05 -36.37 11.28
N LYS A 603 -57.58 -35.30 10.65
CA LYS A 603 -56.74 -34.22 10.11
C LYS A 603 -55.92 -33.51 11.17
N MET A 604 -56.48 -33.27 12.36
CA MET A 604 -55.74 -32.66 13.47
C MET A 604 -54.59 -33.56 13.96
N ARG A 605 -54.81 -34.88 13.97
CA ARG A 605 -53.77 -35.87 14.28
C ARG A 605 -52.63 -35.80 13.28
N ASP A 606 -52.94 -35.69 11.99
CA ASP A 606 -51.94 -35.53 10.93
C ASP A 606 -51.13 -34.23 11.12
N VAL A 607 -51.80 -33.11 11.42
CA VAL A 607 -51.13 -31.84 11.72
C VAL A 607 -50.20 -31.96 12.93
N ALA A 608 -50.64 -32.56 14.03
CA ALA A 608 -49.81 -32.77 15.21
C ALA A 608 -48.54 -33.59 14.88
N ASN A 609 -48.69 -34.65 14.08
CA ASN A 609 -47.56 -35.45 13.61
C ASN A 609 -46.62 -34.66 12.70
N HIS A 610 -47.15 -33.85 11.78
CA HIS A 610 -46.35 -32.98 10.91
C HIS A 610 -45.55 -31.94 11.71
N VAL A 611 -46.17 -31.29 12.69
CA VAL A 611 -45.48 -30.32 13.57
C VAL A 611 -44.39 -31.01 14.38
N LYS A 612 -44.64 -32.22 14.89
CA LYS A 612 -43.64 -33.01 15.61
C LYS A 612 -42.43 -33.39 14.72
N ALA A 613 -42.67 -33.76 13.47
CA ALA A 613 -41.59 -34.04 12.51
C ALA A 613 -40.80 -32.77 12.17
N ALA A 614 -41.50 -31.67 11.85
CA ALA A 614 -40.89 -30.40 11.49
C ALA A 614 -40.03 -29.82 12.62
N THR A 615 -40.51 -29.89 13.88
CA THR A 615 -39.73 -29.45 15.05
C THR A 615 -38.48 -30.31 15.27
N GLY A 616 -38.55 -31.62 15.02
CA GLY A 616 -37.37 -32.49 15.04
C GLY A 616 -36.32 -32.14 13.98
N GLU A 617 -36.76 -31.81 12.77
CA GLU A 617 -35.87 -31.33 11.70
C GLU A 617 -35.27 -29.97 12.05
N GLN A 618 -36.08 -29.06 12.61
CA GLN A 618 -35.64 -27.73 13.01
C GLN A 618 -34.56 -27.79 14.10
N LEU A 619 -34.68 -28.68 15.09
CA LEU A 619 -33.63 -28.91 16.09
C LEU A 619 -32.31 -29.35 15.44
N THR A 620 -32.38 -30.20 14.43
CA THR A 620 -31.19 -30.66 13.69
C THR A 620 -30.54 -29.50 12.93
N ASN A 621 -31.34 -28.67 12.26
CA ASN A 621 -30.86 -27.48 11.55
C ASN A 621 -30.25 -26.44 12.50
N THR A 622 -30.88 -26.22 13.66
CA THR A 622 -30.37 -25.32 14.71
C THR A 622 -29.01 -25.79 15.23
N LYS A 623 -28.81 -27.09 15.39
CA LYS A 623 -27.50 -27.66 15.75
C LYS A 623 -26.45 -27.39 14.68
N GLN A 624 -26.78 -27.62 13.40
CA GLN A 624 -25.85 -27.35 12.29
C GLN A 624 -25.47 -25.87 12.18
N ILE A 625 -26.43 -24.97 12.40
CA ILE A 625 -26.17 -23.52 12.41
C ILE A 625 -25.26 -23.16 13.58
N SER A 626 -25.47 -23.75 14.77
CA SER A 626 -24.60 -23.52 15.93
C SER A 626 -23.15 -23.97 15.67
N GLU A 627 -22.95 -25.13 15.02
CA GLU A 627 -21.62 -25.59 14.58
C GLU A 627 -20.99 -24.63 13.55
N ALA A 628 -21.79 -24.08 12.62
CA ALA A 628 -21.32 -23.11 11.64
C ALA A 628 -20.91 -21.77 12.28
N ILE A 629 -21.66 -21.30 13.28
CA ILE A 629 -21.36 -20.09 14.07
C ILE A 629 -20.01 -20.25 14.80
N GLU A 630 -19.78 -21.40 15.43
CA GLU A 630 -18.50 -21.70 16.09
C GLU A 630 -17.34 -21.68 15.10
N LEU A 631 -17.52 -22.26 13.91
CA LEU A 631 -16.53 -22.21 12.83
C LEU A 631 -16.28 -20.77 12.36
N VAL A 632 -17.32 -19.96 12.16
CA VAL A 632 -17.18 -18.53 11.77
C VAL A 632 -16.42 -17.74 12.84
N SER A 633 -16.72 -17.97 14.11
CA SER A 633 -16.00 -17.36 15.24
C SER A 633 -14.50 -17.71 15.19
N GLU A 634 -14.17 -18.99 15.02
CA GLU A 634 -12.78 -19.46 14.89
C GLU A 634 -12.06 -18.80 13.69
N LYS A 635 -12.72 -18.71 12.54
CA LYS A 635 -12.17 -18.07 11.33
C LYS A 635 -12.00 -16.56 11.52
N SER A 636 -12.96 -15.89 12.14
CA SER A 636 -12.89 -14.46 12.46
C SER A 636 -11.67 -14.15 13.33
N GLN A 637 -11.43 -14.95 14.38
CA GLN A 637 -10.22 -14.82 15.20
C GLN A 637 -8.93 -15.03 14.40
N LYS A 638 -8.90 -15.99 13.47
CA LYS A 638 -7.73 -16.20 12.58
C LYS A 638 -7.50 -15.01 11.64
N ILE A 639 -8.56 -14.43 11.06
CA ILE A 639 -8.49 -13.24 10.22
C ILE A 639 -7.95 -12.06 11.02
N ALA A 640 -8.46 -11.84 12.24
CA ALA A 640 -7.99 -10.77 13.12
C ALA A 640 -6.48 -10.86 13.37
N ARG A 641 -5.95 -12.07 13.63
CA ARG A 641 -4.50 -12.29 13.79
C ARG A 641 -3.73 -11.97 12.51
N ALA A 642 -4.19 -12.48 11.36
CA ALA A 642 -3.53 -12.25 10.06
C ALA A 642 -3.50 -10.76 9.66
N VAL A 643 -4.59 -10.02 9.92
CA VAL A 643 -4.67 -8.58 9.68
C VAL A 643 -3.69 -7.81 10.57
N ASN A 644 -3.54 -8.21 11.83
CA ASN A 644 -2.60 -7.56 12.74
C ASN A 644 -1.14 -7.83 12.32
N GLU A 645 -0.83 -9.05 11.87
CA GLU A 645 0.46 -9.38 11.26
C GLU A 645 0.73 -8.56 9.99
N GLN A 646 -0.26 -8.43 9.10
CA GLN A 646 -0.15 -7.63 7.88
C GLN A 646 0.10 -6.14 8.19
N LYS A 647 -0.59 -5.58 9.20
CA LYS A 647 -0.37 -4.21 9.66
C LYS A 647 1.06 -4.00 10.18
N SER A 648 1.60 -4.98 10.92
CA SER A 648 2.98 -4.98 11.38
C SER A 648 3.97 -5.05 10.21
N GLY A 649 3.75 -5.97 9.25
CA GLY A 649 4.57 -6.12 8.05
C GLY A 649 4.56 -4.87 7.17
N SER A 650 3.39 -4.29 6.93
CA SER A 650 3.22 -3.04 6.18
C SER A 650 3.97 -1.87 6.83
N SER A 651 3.93 -1.78 8.17
CA SER A 651 4.72 -0.79 8.93
C SER A 651 6.24 -0.98 8.76
N GLN A 652 6.72 -2.21 8.66
CA GLN A 652 8.13 -2.49 8.38
C GLN A 652 8.53 -2.10 6.95
N ILE A 653 7.66 -2.37 5.96
CA ILE A 653 7.88 -1.96 4.57
C ILE A 653 7.91 -0.43 4.48
N PHE A 654 6.98 0.27 5.15
CA PHE A 654 6.95 1.73 5.20
C PHE A 654 8.28 2.32 5.69
N ARG A 655 8.81 1.80 6.81
CA ARG A 655 10.13 2.21 7.33
C ARG A 655 11.28 1.92 6.38
N SER A 656 11.16 0.85 5.59
CA SER A 656 12.18 0.49 4.58
C SER A 656 12.13 1.45 3.39
N ILE A 657 10.92 1.83 2.96
CA ILE A 657 10.68 2.84 1.92
C ILE A 657 11.22 4.21 2.36
N GLU A 658 10.98 4.59 3.61
CA GLU A 658 11.50 5.86 4.17
C GLU A 658 13.02 5.94 4.08
N LYS A 659 13.74 4.83 4.31
CA LYS A 659 15.21 4.78 4.19
C LYS A 659 15.73 4.88 2.77
N ILE A 660 14.98 4.43 1.77
CA ILE A 660 15.42 4.44 0.36
C ILE A 660 14.94 5.66 -0.41
N LYS A 661 13.97 6.43 0.10
CA LYS A 661 13.39 7.58 -0.62
C LYS A 661 14.43 8.66 -1.00
N ASP A 662 15.51 8.77 -0.22
CA ASP A 662 16.55 9.78 -0.43
C ASP A 662 17.67 9.29 -1.37
N ILE A 663 17.69 7.99 -1.72
CA ILE A 663 18.70 7.40 -2.62
C ILE A 663 18.61 8.00 -4.02
N PRO A 664 17.43 8.16 -4.65
CA PRO A 664 17.35 8.80 -5.96
C PRO A 664 17.89 10.23 -5.97
N LYS A 665 17.62 10.99 -4.90
CA LYS A 665 18.15 12.36 -4.74
C LYS A 665 19.68 12.35 -4.62
N ALA A 666 20.24 11.43 -3.86
CA ALA A 666 21.69 11.27 -3.75
C ALA A 666 22.35 10.84 -5.07
N ASN A 667 21.74 9.88 -5.79
CA ASN A 667 22.23 9.43 -7.09
C ASN A 667 22.20 10.56 -8.14
N MET A 668 21.13 11.37 -8.16
CA MET A 668 21.08 12.55 -9.03
C MET A 668 22.21 13.53 -8.73
N ASN A 669 22.44 13.87 -7.47
CA ASN A 669 23.56 14.76 -7.10
C ASN A 669 24.91 14.23 -7.62
N ILE A 670 25.16 12.92 -7.51
CA ILE A 670 26.37 12.27 -8.05
C ILE A 670 26.43 12.40 -9.58
N VAL A 671 25.33 12.12 -10.29
CA VAL A 671 25.25 12.26 -11.74
C VAL A 671 25.63 13.68 -12.17
N PHE A 672 25.14 14.68 -11.46
CA PHE A 672 25.42 16.07 -11.80
C PHE A 672 26.85 16.51 -11.45
N ASP A 673 27.40 16.09 -10.31
CA ASP A 673 28.79 16.37 -9.96
C ASP A 673 29.77 15.76 -10.96
N ILE A 674 29.48 14.55 -11.45
CA ILE A 674 30.32 13.94 -12.47
C ILE A 674 30.12 14.62 -13.83
N ASN A 675 28.90 15.06 -14.18
CA ASN A 675 28.67 15.88 -15.37
C ASN A 675 29.48 17.19 -15.32
N ARG A 676 29.51 17.88 -14.17
CA ARG A 676 30.35 19.08 -13.97
C ARG A 676 31.84 18.77 -14.15
N SER A 677 32.30 17.65 -13.60
CA SER A 677 33.69 17.19 -13.73
C SER A 677 34.04 16.81 -15.18
N LEU A 678 33.11 16.17 -15.90
CA LEU A 678 33.25 15.84 -17.33
C LEU A 678 33.33 17.09 -18.19
N LYS A 679 32.49 18.11 -17.96
CA LYS A 679 32.60 19.41 -18.65
C LYS A 679 33.96 20.06 -18.41
N GLY A 680 34.48 20.00 -17.19
CA GLY A 680 35.84 20.45 -16.87
C GLY A 680 36.91 19.67 -17.62
N LEU A 681 36.77 18.34 -17.71
CA LEU A 681 37.69 17.47 -18.45
C LEU A 681 37.65 17.74 -19.95
N PHE A 682 36.47 17.89 -20.55
CA PHE A 682 36.31 18.25 -21.97
C PHE A 682 37.02 19.57 -22.27
N ARG A 683 36.76 20.61 -21.48
CA ARG A 683 37.43 21.91 -21.61
C ARG A 683 38.95 21.79 -21.48
N ASN A 684 39.46 20.98 -20.55
CA ASN A 684 40.89 20.75 -20.41
C ASN A 684 41.48 19.97 -21.60
N THR A 685 40.80 18.95 -22.12
CA THR A 685 41.25 18.20 -23.30
C THR A 685 41.22 19.04 -24.57
N GLU A 686 40.26 19.94 -24.69
CA GLU A 686 40.16 20.91 -25.80
C GLU A 686 41.27 21.95 -25.71
N LEU A 687 41.53 22.51 -24.52
CA LEU A 687 42.65 23.41 -24.25
C LEU A 687 44.00 22.75 -24.57
N VAL A 688 44.24 21.52 -24.11
CA VAL A 688 45.46 20.76 -24.45
C VAL A 688 45.57 20.54 -25.96
N THR A 689 44.46 20.24 -26.64
CA THR A 689 44.45 20.06 -28.10
C THR A 689 44.76 21.37 -28.83
N LYS A 690 44.28 22.50 -28.32
CA LYS A 690 44.52 23.84 -28.85
C LYS A 690 45.95 24.34 -28.59
N GLU A 691 46.49 24.12 -27.38
CA GLU A 691 47.89 24.35 -27.02
C GLU A 691 48.84 23.53 -27.91
N MET A 692 48.49 22.26 -28.21
CA MET A 692 49.25 21.42 -29.15
C MET A 692 49.21 21.91 -30.60
N GLN A 693 48.20 22.71 -30.99
CA GLN A 693 48.14 23.37 -32.30
C GLN A 693 48.88 24.73 -32.32
N GLY A 694 49.15 25.32 -31.15
CA GLY A 694 49.64 26.70 -30.98
C GLY A 694 51.15 26.88 -30.86
N ILE A 695 51.97 25.93 -31.31
CA ILE A 695 53.44 26.09 -31.31
C ILE A 695 53.87 27.05 -32.44
N LYS A 696 53.64 28.36 -32.24
CA LYS A 696 54.50 29.56 -32.43
C LYS A 696 53.67 30.84 -32.21
N LEU A 697 53.93 31.58 -31.11
CA LEU A 697 54.06 33.06 -31.03
C LEU A 697 54.26 33.55 -29.57
N LEU A 698 55.26 34.43 -29.38
CA LEU A 698 55.54 35.34 -28.24
C LEU A 698 54.51 36.51 -28.25
N GLU A 699 54.29 37.38 -27.25
CA GLU A 699 55.24 38.16 -26.42
C GLU A 699 54.50 39.02 -25.33
N GLU A 700 55.22 39.23 -24.21
CA GLU A 700 55.32 40.31 -23.20
C GLU A 700 54.19 41.21 -22.62
N SER A 701 54.51 41.56 -21.35
CA SER A 701 53.88 42.34 -20.28
C SER A 701 53.57 43.82 -20.55
N LEU A 702 52.85 44.48 -19.62
CA LEU A 702 53.32 45.68 -18.90
C LEU A 702 52.33 46.17 -17.82
N ALA A 703 52.88 46.61 -16.68
CA ALA A 703 52.23 47.33 -15.59
C ALA A 703 52.84 48.73 -15.50
N VAL A 704 52.05 49.82 -15.37
CA VAL A 704 52.53 51.16 -14.92
C VAL A 704 51.37 51.98 -14.30
N SER A 705 51.72 52.82 -13.33
CA SER A 705 50.95 53.71 -12.43
C SER A 705 50.47 55.09 -12.99
N ALA A 706 49.48 55.68 -12.28
CA ALA A 706 48.80 57.01 -12.31
C ALA A 706 49.64 58.30 -12.59
N PRO A 707 49.10 59.54 -12.86
CA PRO A 707 47.83 60.17 -12.35
C PRO A 707 47.02 61.19 -13.23
N ALA A 708 45.82 61.55 -12.71
CA ALA A 708 45.07 62.83 -12.79
C ALA A 708 44.66 63.48 -14.14
N ASP A 709 43.62 62.94 -14.81
CA ASP A 709 42.40 63.63 -15.33
C ASP A 709 41.48 62.64 -16.11
N VAL A 710 41.34 61.41 -15.58
CA VAL A 710 40.71 60.27 -16.28
C VAL A 710 39.51 59.75 -15.51
N ILE A 711 38.40 59.52 -16.20
CA ILE A 711 37.21 58.85 -15.66
C ILE A 711 37.24 57.38 -16.10
N GLY A 712 37.63 56.50 -15.17
CA GLY A 712 37.52 55.05 -15.38
C GLY A 712 36.07 54.60 -15.54
N PHE A 713 35.78 53.81 -16.58
CA PHE A 713 34.46 53.25 -16.87
C PHE A 713 34.54 51.72 -16.87
N GLY A 714 34.04 51.12 -15.79
CA GLY A 714 33.93 49.68 -15.60
C GLY A 714 32.81 49.07 -16.43
N ILE A 715 33.02 47.86 -16.91
CA ILE A 715 32.00 47.07 -17.59
C ILE A 715 32.04 45.67 -16.97
N GLU A 716 30.91 45.23 -16.43
CA GLU A 716 30.78 43.87 -15.91
C GLU A 716 30.73 42.83 -17.05
N PRO A 717 30.92 41.53 -16.77
CA PRO A 717 30.78 40.50 -17.80
C PRO A 717 29.37 40.49 -18.41
N ILE A 718 29.28 40.55 -19.74
CA ILE A 718 28.01 40.50 -20.48
C ILE A 718 28.07 39.31 -21.44
N GLY A 719 27.06 38.43 -21.39
CA GLY A 719 26.83 37.41 -22.44
C GLY A 719 27.91 36.34 -22.63
N GLY A 720 28.82 36.14 -21.67
CA GLY A 720 29.92 35.18 -21.80
C GLY A 720 31.03 35.61 -22.76
N GLU A 721 31.07 36.90 -23.11
CA GLU A 721 32.06 37.48 -24.02
C GLU A 721 33.41 37.69 -23.33
N SER A 722 34.51 37.64 -24.11
CA SER A 722 35.84 37.89 -23.57
C SER A 722 36.03 39.37 -23.19
N PRO A 723 36.87 39.71 -22.20
CA PRO A 723 37.13 41.10 -21.83
C PRO A 723 37.54 41.99 -23.02
N VAL A 724 38.23 41.43 -24.01
CA VAL A 724 38.64 42.14 -25.24
C VAL A 724 37.43 42.50 -26.11
N GLU A 725 36.46 41.60 -26.25
CA GLU A 725 35.24 41.86 -27.02
C GLU A 725 34.35 42.89 -26.34
N VAL A 726 34.21 42.82 -25.02
CA VAL A 726 33.48 43.81 -24.22
C VAL A 726 34.09 45.19 -24.38
N LEU A 727 35.42 45.32 -24.27
CA LEU A 727 36.12 46.60 -24.48
C LEU A 727 35.88 47.13 -25.89
N LYS A 728 35.93 46.28 -26.91
CA LYS A 728 35.70 46.67 -28.30
C LYS A 728 34.28 47.24 -28.52
N LYS A 729 33.27 46.62 -27.89
CA LYS A 729 31.87 47.06 -27.97
C LYS A 729 31.59 48.39 -27.28
N PHE A 730 32.24 48.65 -26.16
CA PHE A 730 32.00 49.88 -25.39
C PHE A 730 32.90 51.04 -25.81
N ASN A 731 33.93 50.80 -26.63
CA ASN A 731 34.86 51.84 -27.10
C ASN A 731 34.15 53.02 -27.80
N PRO A 732 33.14 52.82 -28.68
CA PRO A 732 32.39 53.93 -29.27
C PRO A 732 31.67 54.81 -28.24
N LEU A 733 31.14 54.23 -27.15
CA LEU A 733 30.50 54.98 -26.08
C LEU A 733 31.54 55.78 -25.26
N ALA A 734 32.70 55.19 -24.99
CA ALA A 734 33.80 55.89 -24.30
C ALA A 734 34.30 57.11 -25.11
N GLU A 735 34.47 56.95 -26.42
CA GLU A 735 34.85 58.04 -27.33
C GLU A 735 33.79 59.15 -27.38
N TYR A 736 32.51 58.75 -27.49
CA TYR A 736 31.38 59.68 -27.48
C TYR A 736 31.34 60.51 -26.18
N LEU A 737 31.39 59.84 -25.03
CA LEU A 737 31.40 60.50 -23.72
C LEU A 737 32.60 61.42 -23.57
N SER A 738 33.79 60.96 -23.99
CA SER A 738 35.02 61.74 -23.91
C SER A 738 34.93 63.05 -24.70
N LYS A 739 34.38 62.99 -25.91
CA LYS A 739 34.13 64.16 -26.78
C LYS A 739 33.10 65.13 -26.21
N LYS A 740 32.04 64.63 -25.55
CA LYS A 740 30.95 65.45 -25.02
C LYS A 740 31.26 66.13 -23.70
N ILE A 741 31.99 65.47 -22.81
CA ILE A 741 32.29 65.99 -21.46
C ILE A 741 33.68 66.63 -21.35
N GLY A 742 34.53 66.48 -22.38
CA GLY A 742 35.87 67.07 -22.41
C GLY A 742 36.89 66.40 -21.47
N LYS A 743 36.64 65.16 -21.04
CA LYS A 743 37.54 64.35 -20.18
C LYS A 743 37.82 63.00 -20.84
N ARG A 744 38.97 62.38 -20.55
CA ARG A 744 39.31 61.05 -21.09
C ARG A 744 38.52 59.96 -20.36
N ILE A 745 37.83 59.10 -21.10
CA ILE A 745 37.18 57.89 -20.58
C ILE A 745 38.11 56.70 -20.80
N GLU A 746 38.41 55.94 -19.75
CA GLU A 746 39.23 54.73 -19.82
C GLU A 746 38.39 53.51 -19.48
N LEU A 747 38.21 52.61 -20.45
CA LEU A 747 37.40 51.42 -20.28
C LEU A 747 38.15 50.33 -19.52
N ARG A 748 37.43 49.66 -18.62
CA ARG A 748 37.93 48.50 -17.87
C ARG A 748 36.87 47.41 -17.87
N ALA A 749 37.08 46.38 -18.68
CA ALA A 749 36.27 45.16 -18.62
C ALA A 749 36.78 44.29 -17.46
N VAL A 750 35.87 43.92 -16.56
CA VAL A 750 36.20 43.10 -15.38
C VAL A 750 35.82 41.65 -15.66
N SER A 751 36.57 40.70 -15.09
CA SER A 751 36.39 39.25 -15.32
C SER A 751 35.19 38.64 -14.61
N ASP A 752 34.64 39.33 -13.60
CA ASP A 752 33.55 38.86 -12.74
C ASP A 752 32.74 40.06 -12.19
N TYR A 753 31.50 39.78 -11.80
CA TYR A 753 30.55 40.77 -11.28
C TYR A 753 31.02 41.41 -9.95
N GLU A 754 31.61 40.63 -9.04
CA GLU A 754 32.18 41.12 -7.78
C GLU A 754 33.32 42.11 -8.00
N GLY A 755 34.13 41.89 -9.03
CA GLY A 755 35.19 42.79 -9.44
C GLY A 755 34.64 44.12 -9.90
N ALA A 756 33.55 44.15 -10.67
CA ALA A 756 32.90 45.39 -11.07
C ALA A 756 32.37 46.17 -9.86
N ILE A 757 31.69 45.49 -8.91
CA ILE A 757 31.18 46.07 -7.66
C ILE A 757 32.32 46.66 -6.81
N ARG A 758 33.41 45.90 -6.63
CA ARG A 758 34.58 46.32 -5.86
C ARG A 758 35.29 47.49 -6.53
N ASP A 759 35.48 47.45 -7.85
CA ASP A 759 36.25 48.45 -8.58
C ASP A 759 35.56 49.83 -8.58
N ILE A 760 34.23 49.90 -8.74
CA ILE A 760 33.49 51.17 -8.62
C ILE A 760 33.40 51.64 -7.16
N GLY A 761 33.23 50.71 -6.22
CA GLY A 761 33.11 51.01 -4.79
C GLY A 761 34.41 51.53 -4.15
N GLN A 762 35.56 51.07 -4.65
CA GLN A 762 36.88 51.50 -4.20
C GLN A 762 37.45 52.66 -5.02
N GLY A 763 36.69 53.19 -6.00
CA GLY A 763 37.10 54.31 -6.84
C GLY A 763 38.17 53.98 -7.89
N MET A 764 38.38 52.69 -8.21
CA MET A 764 39.21 52.28 -9.35
C MET A 764 38.50 52.59 -10.68
N THR A 765 37.17 52.54 -10.69
CA THR A 765 36.32 53.10 -11.75
C THR A 765 35.35 54.12 -11.14
N HIS A 766 34.95 55.10 -11.96
CA HIS A 766 34.05 56.18 -11.55
C HIS A 766 32.67 56.01 -12.17
N LEU A 767 32.60 55.40 -13.35
CA LEU A 767 31.40 54.91 -14.02
C LEU A 767 31.44 53.39 -14.05
N CYS A 768 30.30 52.71 -13.97
CA CYS A 768 30.23 51.28 -14.25
C CYS A 768 28.91 50.92 -14.92
N PHE A 769 28.97 50.12 -15.99
CA PHE A 769 27.80 49.52 -16.61
C PHE A 769 27.48 48.23 -15.85
N MET A 770 26.31 48.20 -15.22
CA MET A 770 25.95 47.21 -14.19
C MET A 770 24.53 46.69 -14.40
N THR A 771 24.30 45.42 -14.13
CA THR A 771 22.97 44.84 -13.96
C THR A 771 22.31 45.43 -12.70
N PRO A 772 20.98 45.55 -12.63
CA PRO A 772 20.28 46.08 -11.46
C PRO A 772 20.68 45.45 -10.12
N THR A 773 20.98 44.16 -10.11
CA THR A 773 21.37 43.36 -8.95
C THR A 773 22.75 43.74 -8.42
N THR A 774 23.76 43.86 -9.29
CA THR A 774 25.11 44.29 -8.92
C THR A 774 25.13 45.77 -8.53
N TYR A 775 24.28 46.60 -9.15
CA TYR A 775 24.04 47.97 -8.69
C TYR A 775 23.53 47.99 -7.25
N ILE A 776 22.49 47.23 -6.91
CA ILE A 776 21.91 47.22 -5.55
C ILE A 776 22.95 46.78 -4.51
N GLU A 777 23.77 45.78 -4.83
CA GLU A 777 24.88 45.33 -3.98
C GLU A 777 25.94 46.41 -3.80
N ALA A 778 26.35 47.08 -4.89
CA ALA A 778 27.32 48.18 -4.84
C ALA A 778 26.78 49.42 -4.11
N ASN A 779 25.50 49.74 -4.29
CA ASN A 779 24.79 50.81 -3.58
C ASN A 779 24.75 50.52 -2.08
N LYS A 780 24.38 49.29 -1.68
CA LYS A 780 24.35 48.90 -0.27
C LYS A 780 25.74 48.90 0.37
N LYS A 781 26.75 48.39 -0.33
CA LYS A 781 28.10 48.17 0.21
C LYS A 781 28.98 49.42 0.21
N TYR A 782 28.85 50.27 -0.81
CA TYR A 782 29.74 51.42 -1.04
C TYR A 782 29.00 52.74 -1.30
N GLY A 783 27.67 52.73 -1.36
CA GLY A 783 26.86 53.92 -1.63
C GLY A 783 26.93 54.41 -3.07
N VAL A 784 27.19 53.53 -4.03
CA VAL A 784 27.15 53.84 -5.47
C VAL A 784 25.76 54.37 -5.86
N ASP A 785 25.71 55.45 -6.66
CA ASP A 785 24.47 56.01 -7.17
C ASP A 785 24.19 55.51 -8.60
N VAL A 786 22.92 55.35 -8.97
CA VAL A 786 22.52 55.10 -10.36
C VAL A 786 22.38 56.43 -11.11
N LEU A 787 22.83 56.50 -12.37
CA LEU A 787 22.78 57.72 -13.18
C LEU A 787 21.73 57.64 -14.30
N VAL A 788 21.80 56.58 -15.09
CA VAL A 788 20.87 56.31 -16.19
C VAL A 788 20.66 54.80 -16.33
N LYS A 789 19.55 54.41 -16.97
CA LYS A 789 19.29 53.03 -17.38
C LYS A 789 19.08 52.95 -18.90
N ALA A 790 19.48 51.83 -19.49
CA ALA A 790 19.41 51.61 -20.92
C ALA A 790 17.97 51.36 -21.39
N LEU A 791 17.60 51.97 -22.52
CA LEU A 791 16.36 51.71 -23.24
C LEU A 791 16.59 50.65 -24.30
N THR A 792 15.76 49.61 -24.30
CA THR A 792 15.76 48.56 -25.33
C THR A 792 14.45 48.66 -26.12
N GLU A 793 14.55 48.89 -27.42
CA GLU A 793 13.37 49.08 -28.31
C GLU A 793 12.38 50.14 -27.78
N GLY A 794 12.91 51.23 -27.21
CA GLY A 794 12.11 52.31 -26.64
C GLY A 794 11.47 52.02 -25.27
N LYS A 795 11.72 50.85 -24.67
CA LYS A 795 11.24 50.47 -23.34
C LYS A 795 12.36 50.46 -22.32
N SER A 796 12.05 50.87 -21.09
CA SER A 796 12.99 50.85 -19.96
C SER A 796 12.86 49.62 -19.05
N SER A 797 11.92 48.72 -19.37
CA SER A 797 11.72 47.44 -18.68
C SER A 797 11.69 46.26 -19.64
N TYR A 798 11.93 45.07 -19.09
CA TYR A 798 11.80 43.78 -19.78
C TYR A 798 11.37 42.68 -18.80
N HIS A 799 10.96 41.51 -19.30
CA HIS A 799 10.58 40.38 -18.46
C HIS A 799 11.62 39.26 -18.42
N SER A 800 11.71 38.62 -17.26
CA SER A 800 12.22 37.26 -17.09
C SER A 800 11.10 36.26 -17.34
N VAL A 801 11.45 35.08 -17.85
CA VAL A 801 10.50 34.05 -18.25
C VAL A 801 10.98 32.68 -17.78
N ILE A 802 10.11 31.93 -17.11
CA ILE A 802 10.31 30.49 -16.89
C ILE A 802 9.85 29.74 -18.14
N ILE A 803 10.72 28.90 -18.67
CA ILE A 803 10.47 28.07 -19.84
C ILE A 803 10.54 26.59 -19.46
N ALA A 804 9.78 25.77 -20.17
CA ALA A 804 9.89 24.31 -20.14
C ALA A 804 9.82 23.77 -21.57
N LYS A 805 10.18 22.51 -21.79
CA LYS A 805 10.07 21.88 -23.13
C LYS A 805 8.60 21.75 -23.54
N SER A 806 8.26 21.98 -24.81
CA SER A 806 6.86 22.00 -25.28
C SER A 806 6.10 20.68 -25.02
N ASP A 807 6.81 19.54 -25.02
CA ASP A 807 6.27 18.19 -24.79
C ASP A 807 6.34 17.72 -23.33
N SER A 808 6.78 18.58 -22.40
CA SER A 808 6.83 18.25 -20.96
C SER A 808 5.44 18.36 -20.30
N ASN A 809 5.27 17.70 -19.15
CA ASN A 809 4.04 17.79 -18.35
C ASN A 809 3.98 19.04 -17.45
N ILE A 810 4.98 19.93 -17.50
CA ILE A 810 5.06 21.15 -16.69
C ILE A 810 4.19 22.23 -17.34
N ASN A 811 3.03 22.55 -16.77
CA ASN A 811 2.11 23.55 -17.31
C ASN A 811 1.96 24.78 -16.42
N SER A 812 2.42 24.68 -15.17
CA SER A 812 2.41 25.72 -14.16
C SER A 812 3.76 25.79 -13.44
N VAL A 813 3.95 26.79 -12.57
CA VAL A 813 5.18 26.88 -11.77
C VAL A 813 5.19 25.80 -10.68
N GLU A 814 4.02 25.44 -10.16
CA GLU A 814 3.81 24.43 -9.12
C GLU A 814 4.27 23.04 -9.58
N ASP A 815 4.09 22.73 -10.87
CA ASP A 815 4.51 21.46 -11.49
C ASP A 815 6.04 21.27 -11.49
N ILE A 816 6.81 22.34 -11.25
CA ILE A 816 8.28 22.31 -11.25
C ILE A 816 8.83 21.65 -9.96
N LYS A 817 8.00 21.49 -8.93
CA LYS A 817 8.40 20.80 -7.69
C LYS A 817 8.83 19.36 -8.00
N GLY A 818 9.98 18.94 -7.46
CA GLY A 818 10.54 17.61 -7.73
C GLY A 818 11.08 17.42 -9.14
N HIS A 819 11.24 18.48 -9.93
CA HIS A 819 11.87 18.45 -11.25
C HIS A 819 13.22 19.18 -11.26
N THR A 820 13.95 19.06 -12.36
CA THR A 820 15.25 19.70 -12.55
C THR A 820 15.10 21.12 -13.10
N PHE A 821 15.79 22.10 -12.53
CA PHE A 821 15.71 23.51 -12.95
C PHE A 821 17.07 24.13 -13.30
N ALA A 822 17.17 24.76 -14.47
CA ALA A 822 18.37 25.47 -14.91
C ALA A 822 18.29 26.98 -14.62
N PHE A 823 19.21 27.48 -13.80
CA PHE A 823 19.41 28.91 -13.58
C PHE A 823 20.58 29.44 -14.43
N GLY A 824 20.60 30.74 -14.67
CA GLY A 824 21.76 31.42 -15.24
C GLY A 824 22.77 31.82 -14.17
N ASP A 825 23.44 32.96 -14.37
CA ASP A 825 24.43 33.47 -13.42
C ASP A 825 23.78 33.93 -12.09
N PRO A 826 24.33 33.59 -10.91
CA PRO A 826 23.80 34.00 -9.61
C PRO A 826 23.68 35.51 -9.39
N HIS A 827 24.41 36.34 -10.13
CA HIS A 827 24.28 37.79 -10.07
C HIS A 827 23.29 38.35 -11.10
N SER A 828 22.71 37.53 -11.97
CA SER A 828 21.78 37.99 -13.01
C SER A 828 20.35 38.14 -12.51
N LEU A 829 19.75 39.29 -12.80
CA LEU A 829 18.35 39.56 -12.45
C LEU A 829 17.38 38.60 -13.17
N SER A 830 17.62 38.31 -14.44
CA SER A 830 16.57 37.79 -15.32
C SER A 830 16.64 36.30 -15.65
N ASN A 831 17.75 35.62 -15.34
CA ASN A 831 17.83 34.16 -15.41
C ASN A 831 18.17 33.50 -14.07
N TYR A 832 18.26 34.30 -12.99
CA TYR A 832 18.39 33.76 -11.63
C TYR A 832 17.44 34.41 -10.63
N ILE A 833 17.58 35.71 -10.32
CA ILE A 833 16.80 36.33 -9.22
C ILE A 833 15.30 36.28 -9.46
N ALA A 834 14.82 36.73 -10.63
CA ALA A 834 13.40 36.72 -10.95
C ALA A 834 12.83 35.30 -11.09
N PRO A 835 13.48 34.33 -11.78
CA PRO A 835 13.04 32.93 -11.76
C PRO A 835 12.99 32.32 -10.35
N ARG A 836 13.97 32.63 -9.49
CA ARG A 836 14.00 32.13 -8.12
C ARG A 836 12.85 32.71 -7.28
N ILE A 837 12.49 33.98 -7.47
CA ILE A 837 11.33 34.56 -6.78
C ILE A 837 10.01 33.97 -7.26
N MET A 838 9.88 33.72 -8.57
CA MET A 838 8.69 33.09 -9.13
C MET A 838 8.47 31.68 -8.58
N LEU A 839 9.54 30.90 -8.38
CA LEU A 839 9.47 29.58 -7.72
C LEU A 839 9.13 29.71 -6.24
N PHE A 840 9.78 30.64 -5.53
CA PHE A 840 9.54 30.88 -4.11
C PHE A 840 8.09 31.27 -3.81
N GLU A 841 7.48 32.10 -4.67
CA GLU A 841 6.07 32.49 -4.57
C GLU A 841 5.09 31.34 -4.81
N ALA A 842 5.49 30.35 -5.61
CA ALA A 842 4.75 29.10 -5.79
C ALA A 842 4.99 28.10 -4.64
N GLY A 843 5.72 28.50 -3.58
CA GLY A 843 6.04 27.64 -2.45
C GLY A 843 7.11 26.58 -2.74
N ILE A 844 7.96 26.81 -3.75
CA ILE A 844 9.05 25.91 -4.14
C ILE A 844 10.38 26.52 -3.72
N ASP A 845 11.03 25.91 -2.73
CA ASP A 845 12.40 26.22 -2.33
C ASP A 845 13.39 25.39 -3.16
N LEU A 846 14.66 25.77 -3.20
CA LEU A 846 15.71 25.06 -3.95
C LEU A 846 15.85 23.60 -3.52
N LYS A 847 15.55 23.28 -2.24
CA LYS A 847 15.56 21.92 -1.70
C LYS A 847 14.42 21.03 -2.23
N ASP A 848 13.35 21.64 -2.72
CA ASP A 848 12.16 20.99 -3.26
C ASP A 848 12.32 20.65 -4.74
N LEU A 849 13.37 21.17 -5.39
CA LEU A 849 13.79 20.76 -6.73
C LEU A 849 14.52 19.40 -6.65
N LEU A 850 14.36 18.57 -7.68
CA LEU A 850 15.12 17.32 -7.79
C LEU A 850 16.61 17.62 -7.92
N TYR A 851 16.95 18.64 -8.72
CA TYR A 851 18.28 19.19 -8.86
C TYR A 851 18.23 20.57 -9.54
N TYR A 852 19.23 21.41 -9.31
CA TYR A 852 19.41 22.66 -10.04
C TYR A 852 20.88 22.96 -10.28
N ASP A 853 21.19 23.74 -11.32
CA ASP A 853 22.56 24.20 -11.62
C ASP A 853 22.56 25.62 -12.18
N TYR A 854 23.73 26.26 -12.11
CA TYR A 854 23.98 27.60 -12.62
C TYR A 854 24.77 27.52 -13.93
N LEU A 855 24.07 27.75 -15.05
CA LEU A 855 24.62 27.53 -16.39
C LEU A 855 25.23 28.79 -17.02
N GLY A 856 25.11 29.95 -16.36
CA GLY A 856 25.68 31.23 -16.80
C GLY A 856 24.80 31.95 -17.84
N PRO A 857 25.22 32.07 -19.11
CA PRO A 857 24.47 32.83 -20.12
C PRO A 857 23.11 32.18 -20.45
N HIS A 858 22.18 33.02 -20.89
CA HIS A 858 20.80 32.60 -21.21
C HIS A 858 20.72 31.49 -22.26
N GLU A 859 21.62 31.48 -23.25
CA GLU A 859 21.69 30.46 -24.30
C GLU A 859 22.05 29.09 -23.73
N ALA A 860 22.86 29.03 -22.68
CA ALA A 860 23.22 27.78 -22.02
C ALA A 860 22.01 27.18 -21.28
N VAL A 861 21.23 28.02 -20.60
CA VAL A 861 19.97 27.64 -19.94
C VAL A 861 18.96 27.10 -20.95
N LEU A 862 18.70 27.86 -22.02
CA LEU A 862 17.79 27.45 -23.09
C LEU A 862 18.21 26.11 -23.71
N ASN A 863 19.49 25.95 -24.06
CA ASN A 863 19.99 24.71 -24.67
C ASN A 863 19.88 23.52 -23.73
N ALA A 864 20.07 23.71 -22.42
CA ALA A 864 19.95 22.63 -21.45
C ALA A 864 18.51 22.14 -21.30
N VAL A 865 17.53 23.05 -21.34
CA VAL A 865 16.10 22.72 -21.36
C VAL A 865 15.72 22.01 -22.67
N LEU A 866 16.17 22.52 -23.82
CA LEU A 866 15.89 21.91 -25.14
C LEU A 866 16.45 20.49 -25.27
N LYS A 867 17.65 20.23 -24.72
CA LYS A 867 18.29 18.92 -24.71
C LYS A 867 17.67 17.94 -23.72
N GLY A 868 16.74 18.40 -22.86
CA GLY A 868 16.14 17.61 -21.79
C GLY A 868 17.11 17.31 -20.63
N ASN A 869 18.18 18.10 -20.49
CA ASN A 869 19.08 17.99 -19.35
C ASN A 869 18.48 18.64 -18.10
N PHE A 870 17.58 19.59 -18.30
CA PHE A 870 16.75 20.20 -17.26
C PHE A 870 15.30 20.26 -17.76
N ASP A 871 14.34 20.08 -16.86
CA ASP A 871 12.92 20.08 -17.21
C ASP A 871 12.37 21.50 -17.43
N ALA A 872 12.90 22.48 -16.68
CA ALA A 872 12.58 23.89 -16.80
C ALA A 872 13.79 24.80 -16.56
N GLY A 873 13.70 26.08 -16.91
CA GLY A 873 14.76 27.06 -16.67
C GLY A 873 14.34 28.51 -16.84
N GLY A 874 15.16 29.45 -16.35
CA GLY A 874 14.89 30.89 -16.43
C GLY A 874 15.66 31.60 -17.54
N VAL A 875 14.99 32.36 -18.40
CA VAL A 875 15.61 33.17 -19.47
C VAL A 875 14.95 34.54 -19.61
N THR A 876 15.51 35.44 -20.45
CA THR A 876 14.82 36.68 -20.82
C THR A 876 13.71 36.43 -21.83
N GLU A 877 12.69 37.29 -21.83
CA GLU A 877 11.58 37.26 -22.78
C GLU A 877 12.04 37.28 -24.26
N SER A 878 13.06 38.09 -24.57
CA SER A 878 13.60 38.19 -25.94
C SER A 878 14.25 36.90 -26.43
N ILE A 879 14.78 36.07 -25.53
CA ILE A 879 15.35 34.75 -25.83
C ILE A 879 14.26 33.70 -25.92
N ALA A 880 13.28 33.73 -25.00
CA ALA A 880 12.13 32.82 -25.03
C ALA A 880 11.34 32.93 -26.35
N TYR A 881 11.06 34.16 -26.83
CA TYR A 881 10.28 34.36 -28.06
C TYR A 881 10.93 33.79 -29.32
N LYS A 882 12.27 33.75 -29.41
CA LYS A 882 12.97 33.17 -30.58
C LYS A 882 12.65 31.68 -30.77
N PHE A 883 12.20 30.99 -29.72
CA PHE A 883 12.02 29.53 -29.69
C PHE A 883 10.62 29.05 -29.24
N ARG A 884 9.71 29.99 -28.91
CA ARG A 884 8.35 29.72 -28.43
C ARG A 884 7.53 28.81 -29.36
N ASP A 885 7.64 29.00 -30.66
CA ASP A 885 6.82 28.26 -31.65
C ASP A 885 7.53 27.02 -32.21
N LYS A 886 8.70 26.65 -31.66
CA LYS A 886 9.56 25.62 -32.25
C LYS A 886 9.91 24.47 -31.30
N ALA A 887 10.06 24.69 -29.99
CA ALA A 887 10.48 23.62 -29.06
C ALA A 887 10.32 23.88 -27.54
N ILE A 888 9.95 25.08 -27.10
CA ILE A 888 9.70 25.39 -25.68
C ILE A 888 8.31 26.01 -25.48
N LYS A 889 7.77 25.88 -24.27
CA LYS A 889 6.60 26.64 -23.79
C LYS A 889 7.01 27.59 -22.67
N ILE A 890 6.31 28.71 -22.61
CA ILE A 890 6.47 29.72 -21.56
C ILE A 890 5.52 29.37 -20.41
N ILE A 891 6.05 29.25 -19.20
CA ILE A 891 5.31 28.90 -17.99
C ILE A 891 4.85 30.14 -17.25
N LYS A 892 5.74 31.12 -17.04
CA LYS A 892 5.43 32.35 -16.31
C LYS A 892 6.35 33.49 -16.73
N PHE A 893 5.78 34.69 -16.85
CA PHE A 893 6.52 35.95 -16.99
C PHE A 893 6.70 36.58 -15.59
N SER A 894 7.84 37.22 -15.36
CA SER A 894 8.04 38.06 -14.18
C SER A 894 7.22 39.35 -14.27
N GLU A 895 7.29 40.17 -13.23
CA GLU A 895 6.94 41.60 -13.32
C GLU A 895 7.97 42.36 -14.18
N ASP A 896 7.71 43.65 -14.46
CA ASP A 896 8.63 44.54 -15.18
C ASP A 896 9.96 44.67 -14.44
N LEU A 897 11.05 44.30 -15.11
CA LEU A 897 12.41 44.39 -14.58
C LEU A 897 13.17 45.55 -15.23
N PRO A 898 13.89 46.38 -14.46
CA PRO A 898 14.68 47.47 -15.02
C PRO A 898 15.85 46.93 -15.86
N GLY A 899 16.19 47.63 -16.95
CA GLY A 899 17.35 47.35 -17.79
C GLY A 899 18.69 47.56 -17.07
N PHE A 900 19.79 47.30 -17.79
CA PHE A 900 21.14 47.61 -17.30
C PHE A 900 21.32 49.10 -17.09
N SER A 901 22.18 49.46 -16.14
CA SER A 901 22.32 50.81 -15.63
C SER A 901 23.76 51.27 -15.66
N ILE A 902 23.98 52.55 -15.96
CA ILE A 902 25.27 53.19 -15.76
C ILE A 902 25.24 53.84 -14.38
N CYS A 903 26.09 53.34 -13.50
CA CYS A 903 26.20 53.75 -12.11
C CYS A 903 27.46 54.57 -11.89
N VAL A 904 27.44 55.44 -10.88
CA VAL A 904 28.53 56.36 -10.54
C VAL A 904 29.01 56.17 -9.12
N SER A 905 30.32 56.25 -8.93
CA SER A 905 30.94 56.25 -7.60
C SER A 905 30.64 57.57 -6.87
N LYS A 906 30.60 57.53 -5.53
CA LYS A 906 30.49 58.73 -4.68
C LYS A 906 31.65 59.71 -4.87
N ALA A 907 32.80 59.23 -5.33
CA ALA A 907 33.98 60.06 -5.55
C ALA A 907 33.86 61.00 -6.77
N LEU A 908 32.86 60.80 -7.63
CA LEU A 908 32.65 61.62 -8.83
C LEU A 908 31.94 62.94 -8.48
N SER A 909 32.46 64.08 -8.96
CA SER A 909 31.87 65.40 -8.64
C SER A 909 30.46 65.57 -9.21
N GLU A 910 29.59 66.30 -8.52
CA GLU A 910 28.21 66.56 -9.01
C GLU A 910 28.17 67.26 -10.36
N ARG A 911 29.18 68.08 -10.68
CA ARG A 911 29.36 68.70 -11.99
C ARG A 911 29.60 67.64 -13.09
N ASP A 912 30.47 66.67 -12.82
CA ASP A 912 30.76 65.59 -13.76
C ASP A 912 29.58 64.63 -13.91
N LYS A 913 28.89 64.29 -12.81
CA LYS A 913 27.65 63.49 -12.84
C LYS A 913 26.60 64.15 -13.74
N ALA A 914 26.38 65.46 -13.60
CA ALA A 914 25.42 66.19 -14.43
C ALA A 914 25.82 66.22 -15.92
N SER A 915 27.10 66.44 -16.22
CA SER A 915 27.60 66.44 -17.61
C SER A 915 27.51 65.06 -18.28
N ILE A 916 27.86 63.98 -17.56
CA ILE A 916 27.75 62.62 -18.07
C ILE A 916 26.28 62.23 -18.26
N ARG A 917 25.40 62.60 -17.32
CA ARG A 917 23.96 62.36 -17.44
C ARG A 917 23.39 63.02 -18.69
N ALA A 918 23.66 64.31 -18.89
CA ALA A 918 23.21 65.03 -20.06
C ALA A 918 23.74 64.45 -21.38
N ALA A 919 24.98 63.95 -21.39
CA ALA A 919 25.55 63.30 -22.57
C ALA A 919 24.87 61.95 -22.86
N LEU A 920 24.61 61.13 -21.83
CA LEU A 920 23.96 59.83 -22.00
C LEU A 920 22.49 59.96 -22.39
N THR A 921 21.73 60.89 -21.80
CA THR A 921 20.30 61.07 -22.14
C THR A 921 20.09 61.74 -23.50
N ALA A 922 21.08 62.48 -24.01
CA ALA A 922 21.07 63.01 -25.38
C ALA A 922 21.43 61.95 -26.45
N LEU A 923 21.93 60.77 -26.04
CA LEU A 923 22.33 59.71 -26.96
C LEU A 923 21.11 58.83 -27.32
N THR A 924 20.53 59.07 -28.49
CA THR A 924 19.39 58.32 -29.03
C THR A 924 19.68 57.72 -30.40
N ASP A 925 19.01 56.61 -30.72
CA ASP A 925 19.10 55.92 -32.01
C ASP A 925 18.50 56.71 -33.20
N ALA A 926 17.83 57.83 -32.92
CA ALA A 926 17.34 58.77 -33.93
C ALA A 926 18.48 59.48 -34.72
N THR A 927 19.74 59.36 -34.27
CA THR A 927 20.90 59.90 -34.96
C THR A 927 21.84 58.79 -35.43
N PRO A 928 22.55 58.95 -36.58
CA PRO A 928 23.52 57.95 -37.04
C PRO A 928 24.66 57.68 -36.04
N GLU A 929 25.12 58.72 -35.33
CA GLU A 929 26.13 58.59 -34.26
C GLU A 929 25.57 57.78 -33.08
N GLY A 930 24.35 58.09 -32.62
CA GLY A 930 23.71 57.37 -31.52
C GLY A 930 23.34 55.93 -31.86
N SER A 931 22.80 55.66 -33.05
CA SER A 931 22.48 54.30 -33.51
C SER A 931 23.74 53.42 -33.59
N SER A 932 24.85 53.97 -34.07
CA SER A 932 26.14 53.26 -34.12
C SER A 932 26.69 52.96 -32.73
N VAL A 933 26.70 53.96 -31.83
CA VAL A 933 27.22 53.81 -30.46
C VAL A 933 26.38 52.83 -29.65
N LEU A 934 25.06 53.00 -29.63
CA LEU A 934 24.14 52.13 -28.88
C LEU A 934 24.14 50.71 -29.45
N GLY A 935 24.09 50.57 -30.78
CA GLY A 935 24.09 49.28 -31.46
C GLY A 935 25.38 48.49 -31.26
N SER A 936 26.52 49.16 -31.03
CA SER A 936 27.79 48.52 -30.73
C SER A 936 27.80 47.81 -29.36
N ILE A 937 27.04 48.31 -28.39
CA ILE A 937 26.87 47.70 -27.07
C ILE A 937 25.87 46.55 -27.15
N TYR A 938 24.66 46.87 -27.61
CA TYR A 938 23.60 45.90 -27.84
C TYR A 938 22.71 46.39 -28.97
N GLY A 939 22.55 45.57 -30.03
CA GLY A 939 21.89 45.97 -31.28
C GLY A 939 20.42 46.40 -31.18
N ARG A 940 19.82 46.35 -29.98
CA ARG A 940 18.44 46.78 -29.69
C ARG A 940 18.37 47.99 -28.75
N TYR A 941 19.50 48.55 -28.34
CA TYR A 941 19.50 49.76 -27.51
C TYR A 941 19.11 50.98 -28.33
N THR A 942 18.17 51.76 -27.81
CA THR A 942 17.59 52.94 -28.47
C THR A 942 17.96 54.25 -27.75
N GLY A 943 18.46 54.17 -26.51
CA GLY A 943 18.97 55.31 -25.77
C GLY A 943 19.20 55.01 -24.29
N PHE A 944 19.36 56.07 -23.49
CA PHE A 944 19.41 56.01 -22.03
C PHE A 944 18.38 56.98 -21.44
N GLU A 945 17.72 56.58 -20.35
CA GLU A 945 16.86 57.47 -19.56
C GLU A 945 17.41 57.65 -18.14
N GLU A 946 17.09 58.80 -17.53
CA GLU A 946 17.48 59.06 -16.14
C GLU A 946 16.86 57.99 -15.23
N ALA A 947 17.66 57.51 -14.28
CA ALA A 947 17.25 56.47 -13.35
C ALA A 947 17.47 56.95 -11.93
N SER A 948 16.54 56.60 -11.04
CA SER A 948 16.60 56.85 -9.60
C SER A 948 16.68 55.55 -8.81
N ASP A 949 17.25 55.58 -7.60
CA ASP A 949 17.35 54.38 -6.74
C ASP A 949 15.97 53.77 -6.41
N ALA A 950 14.93 54.62 -6.35
CA ALA A 950 13.56 54.18 -6.06
C ALA A 950 13.02 53.17 -7.09
N GLU A 951 13.45 53.24 -8.34
CA GLU A 951 13.02 52.33 -9.42
C GLU A 951 13.56 50.90 -9.24
N TYR A 952 14.55 50.70 -8.36
CA TYR A 952 15.14 49.41 -8.05
C TYR A 952 14.54 48.77 -6.79
N ALA A 953 13.54 49.41 -6.17
CA ALA A 953 12.91 48.94 -4.93
C ALA A 953 12.29 47.54 -5.07
N ASN A 954 11.67 47.23 -6.22
CA ASN A 954 11.12 45.89 -6.47
C ASN A 954 12.22 44.82 -6.52
N VAL A 955 13.29 45.09 -7.26
CA VAL A 955 14.44 44.18 -7.35
C VAL A 955 15.10 43.99 -5.96
N ARG A 956 15.18 45.06 -5.17
CA ARG A 956 15.68 45.01 -3.78
C ARG A 956 14.79 44.14 -2.88
N ASN A 957 13.47 44.21 -3.06
CA ASN A 957 12.52 43.33 -2.36
C ASN A 957 12.71 41.87 -2.76
N MET A 958 12.83 41.58 -4.07
CA MET A 958 13.09 40.23 -4.57
C MET A 958 14.37 39.64 -3.97
N MET A 959 15.48 40.40 -3.97
CA MET A 959 16.75 39.95 -3.40
C MET A 959 16.67 39.73 -1.88
N SER A 960 15.96 40.58 -1.14
CA SER A 960 15.81 40.44 0.32
C SER A 960 14.95 39.22 0.70
N ARG A 961 13.85 38.98 -0.02
CA ARG A 961 13.01 37.78 0.16
C ARG A 961 13.78 36.47 -0.08
N LEU A 962 14.82 36.52 -0.92
CA LEU A 962 15.72 35.40 -1.20
C LEU A 962 16.93 35.32 -0.25
N GLY A 963 17.04 36.23 0.72
CA GLY A 963 18.14 36.31 1.69
C GLY A 963 19.49 36.70 1.09
N LEU A 964 19.51 37.37 -0.07
CA LEU A 964 20.74 37.74 -0.78
C LEU A 964 21.30 39.10 -0.35
N ILE A 965 20.43 39.97 0.18
CA ILE A 965 20.79 41.27 0.77
C ILE A 965 20.02 41.54 2.05
#